data_AF-A0A1F2TEA5-F1
#
_entry.id   AF-A0A1F2TEA5-F1
#
_cell.length_a   1.000
_cell.length_b   1.000
_cell.length_c   1.000
_cell.angle_alpha   90.00
_cell.angle_beta   90.00
_cell.angle_gamma   90.00
#
_symmetry.space_group_name_H-M   'P 1'
#
loop_
_entity.id
_entity.type
_entity.pdbx_description
1 polymer ?
#
loop_
_entity_poly.entity_id
_entity_poly.type
_entity_poly.pdbx_seq_one_letter_code
_entity_poly.pdbx_strand_id
1 'polypeptide(L)'
;MSPFLTRLLNPVVDLRAGETPTALLMFAYSFLTIASYNILKPVSKSKFIESLGADNLPWVILGASVLIGVLMTGYARLMSALPRRWAIAIMQGVLGGALLALWFFFQTGQRWVPVAAYFMQLFMGVLLVSQFWTLANFVYDPRQAKRLFGFIGGGAPLGGVVASALVSGYTARIGTTNFLLLSAGFLAVCMIIVLVIVRRETPDAPPAGVAPVDAVDEQVGWATALQMLGRSKHLQIIAVIIGFAAVGGSIIDQQLSMAAQAAKGQTATDAITIFLGQVQLWMSAIAFVIQVWLTAKIHRLMGIGVALLVLPVSLGATGVVMLLNAALWAPALARIGDQSLRYTVDKTSREILFLPLPSNLKLKAKPLVDVTVDRFAKGTGAALALVLIKPWGLGWGVAGWQKLSYASLAITVAWIFMTIVARRGYLAAFRSSIERGDVQPAGLRLDVADLSTIEVLMEELASPDERRVLYAIEILESLEKHNLITPLLLYHESPAVRARALQALGAVKPEIAERWLPAIQRMISDSTSDVRVAALSALANIRSQQVGDLARPYLQDGDTRIASAVAVVLARSGLEADVAAADDVLSRLASDTRESTASTRKDVALAVRQIQDPRFRPLLIPLLHDSDPGVAAEAMRSVQAIGASDERFVPTLVSLLRHRSLKSSARDTLVGYGEGVLDALAYLLRDPDEDIWVRRHIPATIARIPSQKAVDILIVALRDADGFLRYKALAGLERLRRDHPELTFGREAIEARALKEGLLYFNCLTLHDNLFERAKLSKDALLADALQEKMARAGDRVYRLLGLVYPWKDIAAARYAIEHGDARARASGIEYVDNILSGPIRKRLMPLIDDLPLDQRVRQAHVALKTRPRDVEETLLQLINDDDQILAAAAIDLVEERKLWTLAGDIEFVLEHRDVKDLFVFEAASWALAAHRLPDNTRRSLWLEPLPVVQLAARLRRVPLFQSVPIDELFRIAGLGRQIRYESGRLIYQEGALPDQVHFLLDGGVTSTALGKDAREILPPALLGFEQVLDGSAMPETVRTTETTVCLALNPDELRSLISLNIALVEGLFHMLASRPRAADRGVIKRPATSEGARLPAGGLTPIQKVLMLQHVPTFAGISAEEMRHLAAIAQEKPLDEGATLFTESDAPALWAILSGRVTLASAAGEASAEAGDLVGVYETLAGSGIGRRGTVARAGRALRIERDELFDLMGQRPALLEQLFSALFRTPAQAAEERSVEVKS
;
A
#
# COMPACT_ATOMS: atom_id res chain seq x y z
N MET A 1 -4.14 -16.95 43.16
CA MET A 1 -2.81 -16.39 43.53
C MET A 1 -2.90 -14.87 43.49
N SER A 2 -2.22 -14.18 44.42
CA SER A 2 -2.52 -12.81 44.83
C SER A 2 -2.03 -11.71 43.85
N PRO A 3 -2.71 -10.54 43.79
CA PRO A 3 -2.32 -9.36 42.99
C PRO A 3 -0.93 -8.79 43.35
N PHE A 4 -0.34 -9.24 44.47
CA PHE A 4 1.01 -8.90 44.90
C PHE A 4 2.10 -9.44 43.96
N LEU A 5 1.97 -10.70 43.51
CA LEU A 5 2.93 -11.33 42.59
C LEU A 5 2.93 -10.65 41.21
N THR A 6 1.76 -10.24 40.73
CA THR A 6 1.62 -9.51 39.45
C THR A 6 2.27 -8.14 39.51
N ARG A 7 2.16 -7.42 40.64
CA ARG A 7 2.82 -6.11 40.84
C ARG A 7 4.35 -6.20 40.89
N LEU A 8 4.90 -7.29 41.44
CA LEU A 8 6.35 -7.49 41.54
C LEU A 8 7.00 -7.84 40.19
N LEU A 9 6.27 -8.54 39.31
CA LEU A 9 6.79 -9.02 38.01
C LEU A 9 6.58 -8.04 36.84
N ASN A 10 5.65 -7.08 36.98
CA ASN A 10 5.35 -6.08 35.97
C ASN A 10 6.53 -5.21 35.46
N PRO A 11 7.59 -4.92 36.25
CA PRO A 11 8.76 -4.19 35.75
C PRO A 11 9.63 -5.01 34.77
N VAL A 12 9.52 -6.34 34.81
CA VAL A 12 10.36 -7.28 34.05
C VAL A 12 9.59 -7.89 32.88
N VAL A 13 8.27 -8.04 32.99
CA VAL A 13 7.40 -8.68 31.99
C VAL A 13 6.02 -8.04 32.01
N ASP A 14 5.51 -7.67 30.84
CA ASP A 14 4.13 -7.22 30.67
C ASP A 14 3.17 -8.44 30.72
N LEU A 15 2.50 -8.64 31.86
CA LEU A 15 1.64 -9.79 32.14
C LEU A 15 0.16 -9.36 32.19
N ARG A 16 -0.70 -9.99 31.37
CA ARG A 16 -2.16 -9.74 31.41
C ARG A 16 -2.85 -10.54 32.53
N ALA A 17 -4.06 -10.11 32.90
CA ALA A 17 -4.87 -10.80 33.91
C ALA A 17 -5.17 -12.25 33.48
N GLY A 18 -4.79 -13.22 34.32
CA GLY A 18 -4.98 -14.66 34.07
C GLY A 18 -3.75 -15.41 33.57
N GLU A 19 -2.77 -14.73 32.96
CA GLU A 19 -1.58 -15.35 32.35
C GLU A 19 -0.46 -15.71 33.36
N THR A 20 -0.40 -15.01 34.50
CA THR A 20 0.66 -15.13 35.52
C THR A 20 0.97 -16.57 35.98
N PRO A 21 0.00 -17.41 36.37
CA PRO A 21 0.31 -18.72 36.92
C PRO A 21 0.83 -19.70 35.87
N THR A 22 0.34 -19.64 34.62
CA THR A 22 0.83 -20.48 33.53
C THR A 22 2.24 -20.07 33.11
N ALA A 23 2.53 -18.76 33.08
CA ALA A 23 3.88 -18.25 32.87
C ALA A 23 4.87 -18.71 33.95
N LEU A 24 4.47 -18.74 35.23
CA LEU A 24 5.31 -19.26 36.32
C LEU A 24 5.55 -20.78 36.23
N LEU A 25 4.53 -21.55 35.85
CA LEU A 25 4.67 -23.00 35.63
C LEU A 25 5.60 -23.30 34.45
N MET A 26 5.47 -22.57 33.34
CA MET A 26 6.36 -22.68 32.18
C MET A 26 7.80 -22.25 32.51
N PHE A 27 7.97 -21.21 33.33
CA PHE A 27 9.27 -20.82 33.87
C PHE A 27 9.89 -21.93 34.73
N ALA A 28 9.13 -22.49 35.67
CA ALA A 28 9.57 -23.59 36.53
C ALA A 28 9.91 -24.86 35.75
N TYR A 29 9.12 -25.18 34.72
CA TYR A 29 9.41 -26.28 33.80
C TYR A 29 10.72 -26.05 33.03
N SER A 30 10.93 -24.85 32.47
CA SER A 30 12.19 -24.49 31.82
C SER A 30 13.38 -24.61 32.77
N PHE A 31 13.22 -24.15 34.01
CA PHE A 31 14.23 -24.18 35.06
C PHE A 31 14.64 -25.61 35.42
N LEU A 32 13.67 -26.45 35.81
CA LEU A 32 13.95 -27.81 36.29
C LEU A 32 14.48 -28.72 35.18
N THR A 33 13.96 -28.56 33.97
CA THR A 33 14.39 -29.32 32.80
C THR A 33 15.86 -29.08 32.47
N ILE A 34 16.28 -27.82 32.44
CA ILE A 34 17.67 -27.44 32.16
C ILE A 34 18.57 -27.68 33.38
N ALA A 35 18.04 -27.58 34.60
CA ALA A 35 18.76 -27.97 35.80
C ALA A 35 19.10 -29.47 35.78
N SER A 36 18.14 -30.33 35.43
CA SER A 36 18.36 -31.78 35.31
C SER A 36 19.44 -32.10 34.26
N TYR A 37 19.39 -31.46 33.10
CA TYR A 37 20.41 -31.61 32.06
C TYR A 37 21.81 -31.17 32.51
N ASN A 38 21.92 -30.02 33.19
CA ASN A 38 23.21 -29.51 33.65
C ASN A 38 23.80 -30.29 34.84
N ILE A 39 23.00 -31.06 35.57
CA ILE A 39 23.49 -32.03 36.56
C ILE A 39 24.09 -33.26 35.87
N LEU A 40 23.37 -33.82 34.89
CA LEU A 40 23.79 -35.04 34.19
C LEU A 40 25.09 -34.86 33.39
N LYS A 41 25.32 -33.65 32.88
CA LYS A 41 26.43 -33.33 31.98
C LYS A 41 27.83 -33.52 32.58
N PRO A 42 28.20 -32.88 33.71
CA PRO A 42 29.51 -33.12 34.34
C PRO A 42 29.65 -34.55 34.87
N VAL A 43 28.56 -35.15 35.39
CA VAL A 43 28.54 -36.50 35.99
C VAL A 43 28.83 -37.60 34.99
N SER A 44 28.13 -37.61 33.85
CA SER A 44 28.33 -38.64 32.82
C SER A 44 29.69 -38.49 32.13
N LYS A 45 30.16 -37.26 31.94
CA LYS A 45 31.46 -36.96 31.34
C LYS A 45 32.63 -37.38 32.23
N SER A 46 32.60 -37.10 33.53
CA SER A 46 33.67 -37.52 34.45
C SER A 46 33.72 -39.04 34.61
N LYS A 47 32.56 -39.70 34.72
CA LYS A 47 32.46 -41.18 34.77
C LYS A 47 32.96 -41.86 33.49
N PHE A 48 32.78 -41.22 32.34
CA PHE A 48 33.35 -41.71 31.08
C PHE A 48 34.88 -41.57 31.06
N ILE A 49 35.41 -40.44 31.53
CA ILE A 49 36.86 -40.20 31.61
C ILE A 49 37.53 -41.22 32.56
N GLU A 50 36.90 -41.49 33.69
CA GLU A 50 37.36 -42.50 34.67
C GLU A 50 37.52 -43.89 34.02
N SER A 51 36.51 -44.36 33.29
CA SER A 51 36.46 -45.73 32.78
C SER A 51 37.20 -45.94 31.46
N LEU A 52 37.14 -44.98 30.55
CA LEU A 52 37.56 -45.11 29.15
C LEU A 52 38.58 -44.05 28.72
N GLY A 53 38.84 -43.03 29.53
CA GLY A 53 39.75 -41.94 29.18
C GLY A 53 39.11 -40.86 28.29
N ALA A 54 39.56 -39.62 28.45
CA ALA A 54 39.06 -38.47 27.71
C ALA A 54 39.36 -38.56 26.20
N ASP A 55 40.41 -39.26 25.80
CA ASP A 55 40.81 -39.46 24.40
C ASP A 55 39.83 -40.35 23.61
N ASN A 56 38.96 -41.08 24.30
CA ASN A 56 37.92 -41.92 23.69
C ASN A 56 36.54 -41.25 23.59
N LEU A 57 36.34 -40.07 24.19
CA LEU A 57 35.08 -39.30 24.06
C LEU A 57 34.62 -39.09 22.60
N PRO A 58 35.52 -38.80 21.63
CA PRO A 58 35.12 -38.59 20.25
C PRO A 58 34.41 -39.79 19.60
N TRP A 59 34.71 -41.03 19.99
CA TRP A 59 34.03 -42.22 19.46
C TRP A 59 32.53 -42.20 19.76
N VAL A 60 32.16 -41.84 21.00
CA VAL A 60 30.75 -41.78 21.40
C VAL A 60 30.05 -40.59 20.76
N ILE A 61 30.72 -39.46 20.59
CA ILE A 61 30.15 -38.28 19.90
C ILE A 61 29.85 -38.62 18.43
N LEU A 62 30.77 -39.32 17.75
CA LEU A 62 30.60 -39.75 16.37
C LEU A 62 29.43 -40.73 16.23
N GLY A 63 29.36 -41.77 17.08
CA GLY A 63 28.23 -42.70 17.10
C GLY A 63 26.90 -42.05 17.47
N ALA A 64 26.90 -41.14 18.45
CA ALA A 64 25.72 -40.42 18.91
C ALA A 64 25.14 -39.49 17.83
N SER A 65 25.98 -38.92 16.96
CA SER A 65 25.54 -38.01 15.90
C SER A 65 24.59 -38.69 14.91
N VAL A 66 24.79 -39.99 14.64
CA VAL A 66 23.90 -40.80 13.79
C VAL A 66 22.72 -41.35 14.60
N LEU A 67 23.01 -41.93 15.77
CA LEU A 67 22.00 -42.62 16.58
C LEU A 67 20.91 -41.68 17.12
N ILE A 68 21.25 -40.45 17.51
CA ILE A 68 20.27 -39.45 17.95
C ILE A 68 19.30 -39.09 16.82
N GLY A 69 19.76 -39.00 15.57
CA GLY A 69 18.89 -38.73 14.43
C GLY A 69 17.83 -39.82 14.22
N VAL A 70 18.26 -41.09 14.32
CA VAL A 70 17.35 -42.25 14.25
C VAL A 70 16.34 -42.22 15.40
N LEU A 71 16.80 -41.98 16.63
CA LEU A 71 15.93 -41.88 17.80
C LEU A 71 14.95 -40.70 17.73
N MET A 72 15.36 -39.55 17.20
CA MET A 72 14.48 -38.39 17.03
C MET A 72 13.39 -38.63 15.99
N THR A 73 13.70 -39.39 14.94
CA THR A 73 12.69 -39.83 13.95
C THR A 73 11.69 -40.78 14.62
N GLY A 74 12.18 -41.71 15.45
CA GLY A 74 11.34 -42.58 16.27
C GLY A 74 10.45 -41.81 17.26
N TYR A 75 11.03 -40.81 17.93
CA TYR A 75 10.32 -39.92 18.84
C TYR A 75 9.19 -39.15 18.14
N ALA A 76 9.43 -38.59 16.95
CA ALA A 76 8.40 -37.89 16.19
C ALA A 76 7.22 -38.80 15.81
N ARG A 77 7.50 -40.04 15.37
CA ARG A 77 6.46 -41.04 15.10
C ARG A 77 5.68 -41.39 16.36
N LEU A 78 6.36 -41.58 17.48
CA LEU A 78 5.71 -41.87 18.77
C LEU A 78 4.83 -40.71 19.24
N MET A 79 5.28 -39.46 19.07
CA MET A 79 4.51 -38.26 19.38
C MET A 79 3.26 -38.10 18.51
N SER A 80 3.30 -38.56 17.25
CA SER A 80 2.11 -38.59 16.38
C SER A 80 1.08 -39.66 16.77
N ALA A 81 1.52 -40.76 17.39
CA ALA A 81 0.66 -41.87 17.77
C ALA A 81 -0.01 -41.71 19.15
N LEU A 82 0.59 -40.91 20.05
CA LEU A 82 0.08 -40.67 21.40
C LEU A 82 -0.83 -39.44 21.44
N PRO A 83 -1.87 -39.43 22.31
CA PRO A 83 -2.62 -38.21 22.58
C PRO A 83 -1.67 -37.11 23.05
N ARG A 84 -1.61 -36.00 22.30
CA ARG A 84 -0.63 -34.89 22.49
C ARG A 84 -0.54 -34.41 23.94
N ARG A 85 -1.66 -34.46 24.68
CA ARG A 85 -1.78 -34.07 26.10
C ARG A 85 -0.96 -34.92 27.09
N TRP A 86 -0.65 -36.18 26.76
CA TRP A 86 0.11 -37.09 27.64
C TRP A 86 1.55 -37.32 27.18
N ALA A 87 1.82 -37.11 25.88
CA ALA A 87 3.06 -37.56 25.26
C ALA A 87 4.33 -36.93 25.88
N ILE A 88 4.29 -35.63 26.19
CA ILE A 88 5.43 -34.94 26.84
C ILE A 88 5.63 -35.43 28.27
N ALA A 89 4.56 -35.54 29.07
CA ALA A 89 4.64 -35.99 30.46
C ALA A 89 5.15 -37.44 30.57
N ILE A 90 4.67 -38.35 29.71
CA ILE A 90 5.15 -39.74 29.65
C ILE A 90 6.65 -39.76 29.35
N MET A 91 7.11 -38.94 28.39
CA MET A 91 8.52 -38.93 28.02
C MET A 91 9.43 -38.40 29.14
N GLN A 92 8.96 -37.44 29.95
CA GLN A 92 9.68 -37.01 31.16
C GLN A 92 9.82 -38.16 32.17
N GLY A 93 8.77 -38.97 32.35
CA GLY A 93 8.80 -40.18 33.18
C GLY A 93 9.78 -41.24 32.64
N VAL A 94 9.78 -41.49 31.32
CA VAL A 94 10.70 -42.42 30.66
C VAL A 94 12.16 -42.00 30.85
N LEU A 95 12.47 -40.71 30.65
CA LEU A 95 13.82 -40.17 30.89
C LEU A 95 14.23 -40.32 32.36
N GLY A 96 13.33 -39.96 33.29
CA GLY A 96 13.58 -40.13 34.73
C GLY A 96 13.85 -41.59 35.11
N GLY A 97 13.04 -42.52 34.62
CA GLY A 97 13.23 -43.97 34.82
C GLY A 97 14.55 -44.48 34.24
N ALA A 98 14.94 -43.99 33.06
CA ALA A 98 16.22 -44.37 32.46
C ALA A 98 17.43 -43.85 33.25
N LEU A 99 17.34 -42.68 33.89
CA LEU A 99 18.38 -42.19 34.81
C LEU A 99 18.48 -43.03 36.09
N LEU A 100 17.35 -43.50 36.63
CA LEU A 100 17.34 -44.42 37.77
C LEU A 100 17.96 -45.77 37.40
N ALA A 101 17.65 -46.30 36.21
CA ALA A 101 18.26 -47.52 35.70
C ALA A 101 19.78 -47.35 35.53
N LEU A 102 20.23 -46.24 34.95
CA LEU A 102 21.65 -45.93 34.83
C LEU A 102 22.33 -45.84 36.21
N TRP A 103 21.70 -45.16 37.18
CA TRP A 103 22.21 -45.09 38.55
C TRP A 103 22.41 -46.48 39.17
N PHE A 104 21.44 -47.38 38.99
CA PHE A 104 21.55 -48.77 39.45
C PHE A 104 22.68 -49.51 38.72
N PHE A 105 22.76 -49.41 37.40
CA PHE A 105 23.81 -50.08 36.62
C PHE A 105 25.21 -49.54 36.90
N PHE A 106 25.36 -48.28 37.33
CA PHE A 106 26.66 -47.76 37.75
C PHE A 106 27.23 -48.51 38.95
N GLN A 107 26.39 -49.11 39.80
CA GLN A 107 26.83 -49.95 40.93
C GLN A 107 27.43 -51.29 40.47
N THR A 108 27.14 -51.73 39.24
CA THR A 108 27.64 -53.00 38.68
C THR A 108 29.06 -52.91 38.11
N GLY A 109 29.60 -51.69 37.95
CA GLY A 109 30.94 -51.45 37.41
C GLY A 109 31.13 -51.79 35.92
N GLN A 110 30.05 -52.08 35.19
CA GLN A 110 30.16 -52.47 33.78
C GLN A 110 30.62 -51.32 32.86
N ARG A 111 31.51 -51.63 31.90
CA ARG A 111 32.16 -50.64 31.03
C ARG A 111 31.23 -49.93 30.04
N TRP A 112 30.07 -50.49 29.72
CA TRP A 112 29.09 -49.86 28.82
C TRP A 112 28.25 -48.77 29.50
N VAL A 113 28.16 -48.78 30.84
CA VAL A 113 27.27 -47.87 31.59
C VAL A 113 27.70 -46.39 31.45
N PRO A 114 29.01 -46.03 31.59
CA PRO A 114 29.46 -44.67 31.32
C PRO A 114 29.21 -44.21 29.87
N VAL A 115 29.32 -45.12 28.90
CA VAL A 115 29.01 -44.86 27.48
C VAL A 115 27.54 -44.52 27.31
N ALA A 116 26.66 -45.34 27.89
CA ALA A 116 25.21 -45.14 27.84
C ALA A 116 24.78 -43.87 28.56
N ALA A 117 25.40 -43.52 29.70
CA ALA A 117 25.12 -42.29 30.42
C ALA A 117 25.56 -41.04 29.63
N TYR A 118 26.72 -41.08 28.98
CA TYR A 118 27.17 -39.99 28.12
C TYR A 118 26.30 -39.83 26.87
N PHE A 119 25.86 -40.95 26.28
CA PHE A 119 24.86 -40.92 25.21
C PHE A 119 23.53 -40.33 25.68
N MET A 120 23.03 -40.77 26.84
CA MET A 120 21.81 -40.26 27.46
C MET A 120 21.90 -38.75 27.69
N GLN A 121 23.04 -38.24 28.15
CA GLN A 121 23.29 -36.81 28.25
C GLN A 121 23.09 -36.09 26.91
N LEU A 122 23.70 -36.59 25.82
CA LEU A 122 23.60 -35.98 24.49
C LEU A 122 22.16 -36.01 23.95
N PHE A 123 21.45 -37.12 24.14
CA PHE A 123 20.07 -37.31 23.74
C PHE A 123 19.11 -36.39 24.51
N MET A 124 19.23 -36.39 25.84
CA MET A 124 18.39 -35.59 26.74
C MET A 124 18.53 -34.09 26.46
N GLY A 125 19.74 -33.61 26.17
CA GLY A 125 19.96 -32.21 25.80
C GLY A 125 19.24 -31.75 24.53
N VAL A 126 19.02 -32.65 23.55
CA VAL A 126 18.26 -32.34 22.33
C VAL A 126 16.76 -32.40 22.62
N LEU A 127 16.35 -33.49 23.26
CA LEU A 127 14.94 -33.81 23.46
C LEU A 127 14.24 -32.82 24.40
N LEU A 128 14.90 -32.45 25.50
CA LEU A 128 14.32 -31.56 26.50
C LEU A 128 14.08 -30.14 25.96
N VAL A 129 15.00 -29.63 25.14
CA VAL A 129 14.83 -28.32 24.48
C VAL A 129 13.68 -28.39 23.48
N SER A 130 13.60 -29.47 22.69
CA SER A 130 12.50 -29.68 21.76
C SER A 130 11.15 -29.68 22.49
N GLN A 131 11.03 -30.47 23.55
CA GLN A 131 9.78 -30.60 24.31
C GLN A 131 9.33 -29.30 24.96
N PHE A 132 10.27 -28.50 25.46
CA PHE A 132 9.97 -27.18 26.01
C PHE A 132 9.30 -26.28 24.97
N TRP A 133 9.87 -26.18 23.77
CA TRP A 133 9.31 -25.34 22.71
C TRP A 133 8.02 -25.91 22.13
N THR A 134 7.88 -27.23 22.03
CA THR A 134 6.63 -27.88 21.64
C THR A 134 5.50 -27.54 22.62
N LEU A 135 5.75 -27.62 23.93
CA LEU A 135 4.75 -27.26 24.94
C LEU A 135 4.47 -25.75 24.97
N ALA A 136 5.49 -24.91 24.82
CA ALA A 136 5.31 -23.45 24.77
C ALA A 136 4.44 -23.01 23.58
N ASN A 137 4.66 -23.59 22.39
CA ASN A 137 3.84 -23.32 21.21
C ASN A 137 2.42 -23.89 21.32
N PHE A 138 2.22 -24.91 22.14
CA PHE A 138 0.89 -25.44 22.43
C PHE A 138 0.09 -24.54 23.38
N VAL A 139 0.77 -23.86 24.30
CA VAL A 139 0.14 -23.02 25.35
C VAL A 139 -0.01 -21.56 24.93
N TYR A 140 0.91 -21.02 24.12
CA TYR A 140 0.96 -19.58 23.81
C TYR A 140 0.71 -19.28 22.33
N ASP A 141 -0.07 -18.23 22.08
CA ASP A 141 -0.20 -17.66 20.74
C ASP A 141 1.06 -16.85 20.32
N PRO A 142 1.25 -16.52 19.03
CA PRO A 142 2.44 -15.79 18.56
C PRO A 142 2.65 -14.41 19.22
N ARG A 143 1.60 -13.75 19.71
CA ARG A 143 1.68 -12.43 20.36
C ARG A 143 2.13 -12.56 21.82
N GLN A 144 1.55 -13.50 22.56
CA GLN A 144 1.97 -13.92 23.89
C GLN A 144 3.41 -14.43 23.86
N ALA A 145 3.80 -15.18 22.83
CA ALA A 145 5.16 -15.67 22.64
C ALA A 145 6.20 -14.53 22.61
N LYS A 146 5.96 -13.47 21.82
CA LYS A 146 6.89 -12.32 21.71
C LYS A 146 7.12 -11.61 23.05
N ARG A 147 6.13 -11.61 23.93
CA ARG A 147 6.17 -10.96 25.25
C ARG A 147 6.68 -11.85 26.37
N LEU A 148 6.24 -13.11 26.41
CA LEU A 148 6.46 -14.04 27.52
C LEU A 148 7.68 -14.93 27.32
N PHE A 149 8.14 -15.20 26.09
CA PHE A 149 9.24 -16.14 25.81
C PHE A 149 10.57 -15.69 26.44
N GLY A 150 10.81 -14.38 26.53
CA GLY A 150 11.98 -13.84 27.23
C GLY A 150 12.01 -14.23 28.71
N PHE A 151 10.86 -14.16 29.39
CA PHE A 151 10.71 -14.52 30.79
C PHE A 151 10.80 -16.02 31.02
N ILE A 152 9.94 -16.81 30.37
CA ILE A 152 9.93 -18.27 30.56
C ILE A 152 11.25 -18.90 30.13
N GLY A 153 11.87 -18.38 29.06
CA GLY A 153 13.19 -18.80 28.61
C GLY A 153 14.31 -18.39 29.58
N GLY A 154 14.09 -17.41 30.45
CA GLY A 154 15.02 -17.04 31.53
C GLY A 154 15.13 -18.09 32.63
N GLY A 155 14.14 -19.00 32.74
CA GLY A 155 14.20 -20.14 33.66
C GLY A 155 15.35 -21.10 33.33
N ALA A 156 15.63 -21.33 32.05
CA ALA A 156 16.70 -22.21 31.58
C ALA A 156 18.11 -21.87 32.13
N PRO A 157 18.68 -20.68 31.87
CA PRO A 157 20.00 -20.33 32.39
C PRO A 157 20.04 -20.27 33.92
N LEU A 158 18.97 -19.81 34.58
CA LEU A 158 18.89 -19.82 36.06
C LEU A 158 18.94 -21.25 36.62
N GLY A 159 18.23 -22.20 35.98
CA GLY A 159 18.29 -23.62 36.31
C GLY A 159 19.68 -24.20 36.11
N GLY A 160 20.37 -23.78 35.04
CA GLY A 160 21.76 -24.14 34.79
C GLY A 160 22.72 -23.63 35.88
N VAL A 161 22.53 -22.41 36.38
CA VAL A 161 23.33 -21.86 37.50
C VAL A 161 23.14 -22.68 38.76
N VAL A 162 21.88 -22.90 39.17
CA VAL A 162 21.56 -23.64 40.41
C VAL A 162 22.06 -25.08 40.34
N ALA A 163 21.80 -25.79 39.24
CA ALA A 163 22.30 -27.14 39.02
C ALA A 163 23.83 -27.25 39.12
N SER A 164 24.54 -26.34 38.46
CA SER A 164 26.00 -26.35 38.42
C SER A 164 26.61 -25.99 39.78
N ALA A 165 25.97 -25.10 40.54
CA ALA A 165 26.35 -24.79 41.92
C ALA A 165 26.15 -26.00 42.85
N LEU A 166 25.03 -26.72 42.72
CA LEU A 166 24.76 -27.94 43.48
C LEU A 166 25.80 -29.03 43.20
N VAL A 167 26.12 -29.28 41.92
CA VAL A 167 27.17 -30.23 41.54
C VAL A 167 28.52 -29.78 42.10
N SER A 168 28.92 -28.54 41.90
CA SER A 168 30.23 -28.05 42.34
C SER A 168 30.41 -28.07 43.87
N GLY A 169 29.35 -27.75 44.63
CA GLY A 169 29.42 -27.64 46.09
C GLY A 169 29.23 -28.95 46.84
N TYR A 170 28.47 -29.91 46.30
CA TYR A 170 28.05 -31.11 47.02
C TYR A 170 28.58 -32.44 46.46
N THR A 171 29.31 -32.44 45.34
CA THR A 171 29.91 -33.68 44.78
C THR A 171 30.77 -34.43 45.78
N ALA A 172 31.64 -33.74 46.54
CA ALA A 172 32.51 -34.37 47.53
C ALA A 172 31.76 -35.03 48.71
N ARG A 173 30.49 -34.65 48.94
CA ARG A 173 29.68 -35.19 50.07
C ARG A 173 28.72 -36.28 49.63
N ILE A 174 28.10 -36.12 48.46
CA ILE A 174 27.02 -37.00 47.99
C ILE A 174 27.54 -38.03 46.97
N GLY A 175 28.72 -37.80 46.38
CA GLY A 175 29.33 -38.64 45.34
C GLY A 175 28.76 -38.39 43.95
N THR A 176 29.63 -38.46 42.92
CA THR A 176 29.27 -38.14 41.52
C THR A 176 28.04 -38.91 41.02
N THR A 177 27.94 -40.22 41.26
CA THR A 177 26.86 -41.07 40.70
C THR A 177 25.48 -40.71 41.27
N ASN A 178 25.40 -40.30 42.54
CA ASN A 178 24.13 -40.04 43.23
C ASN A 178 23.39 -38.78 42.72
N PHE A 179 24.08 -37.90 41.99
CA PHE A 179 23.44 -36.79 41.29
C PHE A 179 22.47 -37.23 40.19
N LEU A 180 22.57 -38.47 39.70
CA LEU A 180 21.56 -39.04 38.79
C LEU A 180 20.18 -39.15 39.45
N LEU A 181 20.12 -39.42 40.76
CA LEU A 181 18.86 -39.45 41.53
C LEU A 181 18.24 -38.06 41.62
N LEU A 182 19.07 -37.02 41.83
CA LEU A 182 18.61 -35.64 41.88
C LEU A 182 18.06 -35.18 40.51
N SER A 183 18.76 -35.53 39.43
CA SER A 183 18.31 -35.26 38.05
C SER A 183 17.01 -36.00 37.71
N ALA A 184 16.86 -37.27 38.13
CA ALA A 184 15.61 -38.02 37.99
C ALA A 184 14.45 -37.40 38.79
N GLY A 185 14.73 -36.92 40.02
CA GLY A 185 13.76 -36.20 40.84
C GLY A 185 13.25 -34.91 40.18
N PHE A 186 14.14 -34.13 39.56
CA PHE A 186 13.72 -32.94 38.80
C PHE A 186 12.84 -33.29 37.60
N LEU A 187 13.11 -34.38 36.88
CA LEU A 187 12.26 -34.84 35.76
C LEU A 187 10.89 -35.34 36.26
N ALA A 188 10.82 -35.98 37.43
CA ALA A 188 9.55 -36.36 38.05
C ALA A 188 8.70 -35.14 38.42
N VAL A 189 9.31 -34.08 38.95
CA VAL A 189 8.61 -32.80 39.21
C VAL A 189 8.19 -32.14 37.90
N CYS A 190 9.03 -32.16 36.86
CA CYS A 190 8.66 -31.69 35.52
C CYS A 190 7.44 -32.43 34.97
N MET A 191 7.37 -33.75 35.13
CA MET A 191 6.21 -34.54 34.73
C MET A 191 4.92 -34.03 35.41
N ILE A 192 4.97 -33.74 36.71
CA ILE A 192 3.83 -33.18 37.46
C ILE A 192 3.46 -31.79 36.93
N ILE A 193 4.43 -30.91 36.70
CA ILE A 193 4.18 -29.55 36.18
C ILE A 193 3.51 -29.59 34.80
N VAL A 194 4.00 -30.44 33.88
CA VAL A 194 3.40 -30.59 32.54
C VAL A 194 1.96 -31.07 32.66
N LEU A 195 1.67 -32.03 33.55
CA LEU A 195 0.30 -32.49 33.80
C LEU A 195 -0.61 -31.39 34.34
N VAL A 196 -0.11 -30.51 35.20
CA VAL A 196 -0.86 -29.36 35.74
C VAL A 196 -1.13 -28.32 34.66
N ILE A 197 -0.14 -28.00 33.81
CA ILE A 197 -0.29 -27.05 32.69
C ILE A 197 -1.35 -27.57 31.71
N VAL A 198 -1.23 -28.82 31.29
CA VAL A 198 -2.15 -29.44 30.33
C VAL A 198 -3.57 -29.48 30.87
N ARG A 199 -3.78 -29.83 32.15
CA ARG A 199 -5.12 -29.83 32.77
C ARG A 199 -5.76 -28.44 32.87
N ARG A 200 -4.94 -27.40 32.95
CA ARG A 200 -5.39 -26.02 33.15
C ARG A 200 -5.77 -25.33 31.83
N GLU A 201 -5.00 -25.59 30.77
CA GLU A 201 -5.12 -24.88 29.50
C GLU A 201 -5.96 -25.63 28.45
N THR A 202 -6.59 -26.75 28.80
CA THR A 202 -7.54 -27.47 27.94
C THR A 202 -9.00 -27.26 28.36
N PRO A 203 -9.80 -26.47 27.63
CA PRO A 203 -11.24 -26.63 27.57
C PRO A 203 -11.63 -27.71 26.54
N ASP A 204 -12.74 -28.41 26.77
CA ASP A 204 -13.35 -29.34 25.81
C ASP A 204 -13.73 -28.61 24.49
N ALA A 205 -13.38 -29.25 23.37
CA ALA A 205 -13.71 -28.93 21.96
C ALA A 205 -13.02 -27.71 21.30
N PRO A 206 -12.34 -27.90 20.13
CA PRO A 206 -12.03 -26.81 19.21
C PRO A 206 -13.31 -26.33 18.49
N PRO A 207 -13.48 -25.02 18.24
CA PRO A 207 -14.57 -24.53 17.39
C PRO A 207 -14.42 -25.06 15.96
N ALA A 208 -15.53 -25.55 15.39
CA ALA A 208 -15.61 -25.98 14.00
C ALA A 208 -15.29 -24.79 13.08
N GLY A 209 -14.22 -24.93 12.27
CA GLY A 209 -13.82 -23.93 11.28
C GLY A 209 -12.34 -23.55 11.30
N VAL A 210 -11.59 -23.91 12.34
CA VAL A 210 -10.12 -23.76 12.35
C VAL A 210 -9.51 -25.06 11.81
N ALA A 211 -9.11 -25.05 10.54
CA ALA A 211 -8.23 -26.09 10.02
C ALA A 211 -7.01 -26.19 10.96
N PRO A 212 -6.65 -27.39 11.46
CA PRO A 212 -5.55 -27.53 12.40
C PRO A 212 -4.30 -26.93 11.78
N VAL A 213 -3.72 -25.96 12.49
CA VAL A 213 -2.46 -25.32 12.10
C VAL A 213 -1.37 -26.38 12.20
N ASP A 214 -1.05 -27.00 11.07
CA ASP A 214 0.18 -27.76 10.81
C ASP A 214 1.38 -26.79 10.78
N ALA A 215 1.69 -26.17 11.92
CA ALA A 215 2.88 -25.36 12.08
C ALA A 215 3.66 -25.80 13.32
N VAL A 216 4.61 -26.71 13.09
CA VAL A 216 6.07 -26.54 13.32
C VAL A 216 6.80 -27.89 13.13
N ASP A 217 6.09 -29.00 12.94
CA ASP A 217 6.72 -30.32 12.73
C ASP A 217 6.23 -31.04 11.45
N GLU A 218 5.99 -30.29 10.36
CA GLU A 218 6.06 -30.92 9.04
C GLU A 218 7.55 -31.19 8.75
N GLN A 219 8.02 -32.34 9.23
CA GLN A 219 9.34 -32.86 8.94
C GLN A 219 9.48 -33.01 7.42
N VAL A 220 9.99 -31.95 6.78
CA VAL A 220 10.41 -31.99 5.38
C VAL A 220 11.36 -33.16 5.24
N GLY A 221 11.04 -34.06 4.31
CA GLY A 221 11.91 -35.19 3.98
C GLY A 221 13.34 -34.70 3.78
N TRP A 222 14.30 -35.37 4.43
CA TRP A 222 15.72 -35.03 4.41
C TRP A 222 16.24 -34.72 2.99
N ALA A 223 15.70 -35.40 1.97
CA ALA A 223 16.02 -35.21 0.56
C ALA A 223 15.69 -33.79 0.02
N THR A 224 14.50 -33.26 0.28
CA THR A 224 14.07 -31.93 -0.19
C THR A 224 14.85 -30.82 0.52
N ALA A 225 15.16 -31.02 1.80
CA ALA A 225 15.96 -30.09 2.60
C ALA A 225 17.43 -30.01 2.11
N LEU A 226 18.05 -31.15 1.78
CA LEU A 226 19.40 -31.23 1.18
C LEU A 226 19.43 -30.60 -0.23
N GLN A 227 18.39 -30.81 -1.04
CA GLN A 227 18.27 -30.21 -2.36
C GLN A 227 18.16 -28.67 -2.29
N MET A 228 17.46 -28.14 -1.28
CA MET A 228 17.37 -26.70 -1.03
C MET A 228 18.71 -26.08 -0.60
N LEU A 229 19.47 -26.78 0.24
CA LEU A 229 20.83 -26.36 0.62
C LEU A 229 21.77 -26.35 -0.59
N GLY A 230 21.63 -27.29 -1.52
CA GLY A 230 22.42 -27.34 -2.76
C GLY A 230 22.18 -26.19 -3.72
N ARG A 231 20.98 -25.59 -3.73
CA ARG A 231 20.59 -24.55 -4.72
C ARG A 231 20.92 -23.12 -4.32
N SER A 232 21.05 -22.82 -3.02
CA SER A 232 21.29 -21.45 -2.53
C SER A 232 22.70 -21.26 -2.01
N LYS A 233 23.54 -20.52 -2.76
CA LYS A 233 24.91 -20.17 -2.34
C LYS A 233 24.96 -19.44 -1.00
N HIS A 234 24.01 -18.54 -0.73
CA HIS A 234 23.93 -17.81 0.54
C HIS A 234 23.64 -18.75 1.71
N LEU A 235 22.72 -19.71 1.53
CA LEU A 235 22.39 -20.69 2.57
C LEU A 235 23.55 -21.63 2.88
N GLN A 236 24.33 -22.03 1.87
CA GLN A 236 25.56 -22.81 2.05
C GLN A 236 26.58 -22.07 2.91
N ILE A 237 26.78 -20.78 2.66
CA ILE A 237 27.71 -19.96 3.44
C ILE A 237 27.28 -19.89 4.90
N ILE A 238 25.98 -19.71 5.18
CA ILE A 238 25.45 -19.74 6.55
C ILE A 238 25.74 -21.10 7.19
N ALA A 239 25.43 -22.20 6.51
CA ALA A 239 25.69 -23.55 7.01
C ALA A 239 27.18 -23.80 7.31
N VAL A 240 28.09 -23.34 6.45
CA VAL A 240 29.55 -23.47 6.67
C VAL A 240 30.01 -22.68 7.89
N ILE A 241 29.52 -21.45 8.10
CA ILE A 241 29.86 -20.64 9.28
C ILE A 241 29.40 -21.35 10.57
N ILE A 242 28.17 -21.85 10.59
CA ILE A 242 27.65 -22.62 11.74
C ILE A 242 28.47 -23.89 11.95
N GLY A 243 28.85 -24.56 10.86
CA GLY A 243 29.70 -25.74 10.87
C GLY A 243 31.05 -25.47 11.52
N PHE A 244 31.79 -24.44 11.10
CA PHE A 244 33.09 -24.09 11.70
C PHE A 244 32.97 -23.77 13.19
N ALA A 245 31.93 -23.02 13.56
CA ALA A 245 31.66 -22.78 14.95
C ALA A 245 31.49 -24.11 15.68
N ALA A 246 30.58 -24.99 15.25
CA ALA A 246 30.28 -26.25 15.94
C ALA A 246 31.50 -27.18 16.03
N VAL A 247 32.33 -27.27 14.97
CA VAL A 247 33.59 -28.02 14.99
C VAL A 247 34.56 -27.41 16.01
N GLY A 248 34.79 -26.10 15.97
CA GLY A 248 35.71 -25.41 16.89
C GLY A 248 35.30 -25.59 18.36
N GLY A 249 34.00 -25.45 18.65
CA GLY A 249 33.47 -25.68 20.00
C GLY A 249 33.59 -27.14 20.45
N SER A 250 33.50 -28.11 19.54
CA SER A 250 33.72 -29.53 19.83
C SER A 250 35.19 -29.82 20.17
N ILE A 251 36.13 -29.19 19.47
CA ILE A 251 37.57 -29.34 19.73
C ILE A 251 37.94 -28.74 21.10
N ILE A 252 37.44 -27.55 21.42
CA ILE A 252 37.68 -26.94 22.74
C ILE A 252 37.10 -27.80 23.87
N ASP A 253 35.89 -28.37 23.67
CA ASP A 253 35.28 -29.25 24.67
C ASP A 253 36.12 -30.53 24.88
N GLN A 254 36.72 -31.05 23.81
CA GLN A 254 37.66 -32.17 23.87
C GLN A 254 38.95 -31.78 24.60
N GLN A 255 39.53 -30.61 24.29
CA GLN A 255 40.73 -30.09 24.96
C GLN A 255 40.52 -29.88 26.46
N LEU A 256 39.38 -29.31 26.87
CA LEU A 256 39.03 -29.14 28.28
C LEU A 256 38.96 -30.48 29.02
N SER A 257 38.43 -31.51 28.36
CA SER A 257 38.30 -32.85 28.94
C SER A 257 39.65 -33.52 29.15
N MET A 258 40.54 -33.44 28.15
CA MET A 258 41.89 -33.97 28.24
C MET A 258 42.75 -33.18 29.23
N ALA A 259 42.61 -31.85 29.28
CA ALA A 259 43.29 -31.01 30.26
C ALA A 259 42.84 -31.31 31.69
N ALA A 260 41.54 -31.52 31.91
CA ALA A 260 41.00 -31.89 33.22
C ALA A 260 41.54 -33.25 33.69
N GLN A 261 41.59 -34.24 32.80
CA GLN A 261 42.21 -35.54 33.08
C GLN A 261 43.70 -35.39 33.41
N ALA A 262 44.45 -34.61 32.62
CA ALA A 262 45.88 -34.41 32.82
C ALA A 262 46.21 -33.68 34.15
N ALA A 263 45.39 -32.69 34.53
CA ALA A 263 45.63 -31.87 35.72
C ALA A 263 45.10 -32.48 37.02
N LYS A 264 44.03 -33.31 36.97
CA LYS A 264 43.40 -33.89 38.16
C LYS A 264 43.67 -35.39 38.34
N GLY A 265 44.12 -36.08 37.28
CA GLY A 265 44.27 -37.52 37.25
C GLY A 265 43.00 -38.23 36.80
N GLN A 266 43.14 -39.30 36.02
CA GLN A 266 42.02 -40.01 35.39
C GLN A 266 41.04 -40.63 36.40
N THR A 267 41.53 -41.08 37.55
CA THR A 267 40.73 -41.72 38.61
C THR A 267 40.09 -40.73 39.59
N ALA A 268 40.41 -39.43 39.50
CA ALA A 268 39.88 -38.41 40.40
C ALA A 268 38.52 -37.87 39.92
N THR A 269 37.54 -38.77 39.78
CA THR A 269 36.23 -38.49 39.16
C THR A 269 35.51 -37.33 39.83
N ASP A 270 35.45 -37.29 41.16
CA ASP A 270 34.78 -36.21 41.89
C ASP A 270 35.45 -34.85 41.66
N ALA A 271 36.79 -34.80 41.57
CA ALA A 271 37.52 -33.57 41.28
C ALA A 271 37.27 -33.07 39.86
N ILE A 272 37.17 -33.98 38.88
CA ILE A 272 36.80 -33.65 37.50
C ILE A 272 35.35 -33.18 37.42
N THR A 273 34.41 -33.84 38.11
CA THR A 273 33.00 -33.44 38.19
C THR A 273 32.85 -32.03 38.78
N ILE A 274 33.53 -31.73 39.89
CA ILE A 274 33.50 -30.40 40.54
C ILE A 274 34.02 -29.34 39.57
N PHE A 275 35.16 -29.59 38.93
CA PHE A 275 35.74 -28.64 37.98
C PHE A 275 34.83 -28.38 36.77
N LEU A 276 34.28 -29.43 36.16
CA LEU A 276 33.33 -29.29 35.05
C LEU A 276 32.04 -28.58 35.49
N GLY A 277 31.60 -28.81 36.72
CA GLY A 277 30.51 -28.07 37.37
C GLY A 277 30.82 -26.58 37.50
N GLN A 278 32.02 -26.19 37.92
CA GLN A 278 32.43 -24.78 38.04
C GLN A 278 32.48 -24.08 36.68
N VAL A 279 33.01 -24.76 35.65
CA VAL A 279 33.01 -24.24 34.28
C VAL A 279 31.57 -24.04 33.78
N GLN A 280 30.67 -24.98 34.05
CA GLN A 280 29.26 -24.87 33.70
C GLN A 280 28.51 -23.80 34.49
N LEU A 281 28.89 -23.55 35.75
CA LEU A 281 28.36 -22.48 36.58
C LEU A 281 28.62 -21.11 35.94
N TRP A 282 29.87 -20.83 35.57
CA TRP A 282 30.23 -19.57 34.91
C TRP A 282 29.57 -19.43 33.54
N MET A 283 29.52 -20.49 32.74
CA MET A 283 28.79 -20.48 31.46
C MET A 283 27.31 -20.12 31.65
N SER A 284 26.63 -20.77 32.60
CA SER A 284 25.21 -20.51 32.87
C SER A 284 24.98 -19.12 33.48
N ALA A 285 25.89 -18.64 34.33
CA ALA A 285 25.80 -17.32 34.97
C ALA A 285 25.99 -16.19 33.96
N ILE A 286 27.00 -16.29 33.09
CA ILE A 286 27.23 -15.32 32.02
C ILE A 286 26.04 -15.35 31.04
N ALA A 287 25.55 -16.54 30.68
CA ALA A 287 24.36 -16.67 29.85
C ALA A 287 23.12 -16.02 30.50
N PHE A 288 22.90 -16.20 31.81
CA PHE A 288 21.81 -15.56 32.55
C PHE A 288 21.92 -14.03 32.54
N VAL A 289 23.11 -13.49 32.86
CA VAL A 289 23.36 -12.04 32.87
C VAL A 289 23.13 -11.45 31.49
N ILE A 290 23.66 -12.08 30.43
CA ILE A 290 23.49 -11.59 29.07
C ILE A 290 22.01 -11.66 28.65
N GLN A 291 21.33 -12.76 28.95
CA GLN A 291 19.93 -12.95 28.59
C GLN A 291 19.01 -11.91 29.23
N VAL A 292 19.25 -11.56 30.51
CA VAL A 292 18.45 -10.59 31.27
C VAL A 292 18.83 -9.13 30.99
N TRP A 293 20.12 -8.80 30.80
CA TRP A 293 20.59 -7.40 30.76
C TRP A 293 21.09 -6.91 29.40
N LEU A 294 21.58 -7.79 28.52
CA LEU A 294 22.37 -7.40 27.35
C LEU A 294 21.67 -7.68 26.02
N THR A 295 20.70 -8.62 25.97
CA THR A 295 19.92 -8.97 24.78
C THR A 295 19.23 -7.76 24.12
N ALA A 296 18.69 -6.84 24.93
CA ALA A 296 18.00 -5.64 24.45
C ALA A 296 18.95 -4.52 23.97
N LYS A 297 20.25 -4.56 24.33
CA LYS A 297 21.20 -3.44 24.14
C LYS A 297 22.24 -3.68 23.04
N ILE A 298 22.55 -4.95 22.73
CA ILE A 298 23.58 -5.34 21.75
C ILE A 298 23.24 -4.90 20.31
N HIS A 299 21.95 -4.79 19.97
CA HIS A 299 21.50 -4.51 18.59
C HIS A 299 21.79 -3.08 18.08
N ARG A 300 22.35 -2.21 18.91
CA ARG A 300 22.50 -0.77 18.60
C ARG A 300 23.95 -0.32 18.35
N LEU A 301 24.97 -1.15 18.62
CA LEU A 301 26.37 -0.69 18.72
C LEU A 301 27.36 -1.38 17.78
N MET A 302 27.04 -2.53 17.19
CA MET A 302 28.01 -3.30 16.39
C MET A 302 27.43 -3.69 15.02
N GLY A 303 28.10 -3.28 13.93
CA GLY A 303 27.75 -3.70 12.58
C GLY A 303 27.92 -5.22 12.39
N ILE A 304 27.13 -5.81 11.49
CA ILE A 304 27.03 -7.27 11.25
C ILE A 304 28.40 -7.93 10.99
N GLY A 305 29.27 -7.24 10.24
CA GLY A 305 30.60 -7.77 9.91
C GLY A 305 31.56 -7.88 11.11
N VAL A 306 31.47 -6.95 12.07
CA VAL A 306 32.29 -7.00 13.29
C VAL A 306 31.78 -8.09 14.22
N ALA A 307 30.46 -8.18 14.37
CA ALA A 307 29.81 -9.15 15.26
C ALA A 307 30.12 -10.62 14.88
N LEU A 308 30.14 -10.94 13.57
CA LEU A 308 30.48 -12.30 13.09
C LEU A 308 31.96 -12.68 13.29
N LEU A 309 32.86 -11.71 13.46
CA LEU A 309 34.29 -11.97 13.67
C LEU A 309 34.66 -12.17 15.15
N VAL A 310 33.81 -11.75 16.09
CA VAL A 310 34.09 -11.81 17.54
C VAL A 310 34.37 -13.24 18.01
N LEU A 311 33.52 -14.19 17.61
CA LEU A 311 33.64 -15.58 18.05
C LEU A 311 34.90 -16.29 17.49
N PRO A 312 35.19 -16.27 16.17
CA PRO A 312 36.41 -16.88 15.66
C PRO A 312 37.68 -16.21 16.21
N VAL A 313 37.72 -14.88 16.35
CA VAL A 313 38.90 -14.20 16.91
C VAL A 313 39.13 -14.59 18.37
N SER A 314 38.07 -14.70 19.18
CA SER A 314 38.15 -15.19 20.55
C SER A 314 38.68 -16.63 20.63
N LEU A 315 38.20 -17.50 19.73
CA LEU A 315 38.63 -18.89 19.62
C LEU A 315 40.11 -18.99 19.22
N GLY A 316 40.54 -18.18 18.25
CA GLY A 316 41.95 -18.10 17.84
C GLY A 316 42.84 -17.59 18.96
N ALA A 317 42.46 -16.49 19.62
CA ALA A 317 43.23 -15.92 20.73
C ALA A 317 43.40 -16.93 21.88
N THR A 318 42.33 -17.61 22.26
CA THR A 318 42.39 -18.65 23.30
C THR A 318 43.16 -19.89 22.87
N GLY A 319 43.13 -20.25 21.58
CA GLY A 319 43.99 -21.28 20.98
C GLY A 319 45.48 -20.96 21.10
N VAL A 320 45.89 -19.71 20.83
CA VAL A 320 47.28 -19.24 21.03
C VAL A 320 47.66 -19.32 22.52
N VAL A 321 46.79 -18.84 23.42
CA VAL A 321 47.05 -18.89 24.88
C VAL A 321 47.27 -20.33 25.34
N MET A 322 46.50 -21.31 24.86
CA MET A 322 46.69 -22.72 25.21
C MET A 322 48.00 -23.31 24.68
N LEU A 323 48.52 -22.84 23.54
CA LEU A 323 49.83 -23.29 23.04
C LEU A 323 50.98 -22.76 23.90
N LEU A 324 50.84 -21.52 24.37
CA LEU A 324 51.85 -20.87 25.22
C LEU A 324 51.74 -21.30 26.70
N ASN A 325 50.57 -21.78 27.14
CA ASN A 325 50.27 -22.06 28.54
C ASN A 325 49.54 -23.41 28.72
N ALA A 326 50.16 -24.32 29.47
CA ALA A 326 49.62 -25.66 29.77
C ALA A 326 48.71 -25.70 31.01
N ALA A 327 48.27 -24.55 31.51
CA ALA A 327 47.41 -24.50 32.69
C ALA A 327 45.95 -24.84 32.37
N LEU A 328 45.28 -25.52 33.31
CA LEU A 328 43.89 -25.95 33.19
C LEU A 328 42.89 -24.78 33.00
N TRP A 329 43.23 -23.57 33.46
CA TRP A 329 42.36 -22.40 33.32
C TRP A 329 42.24 -21.92 31.86
N ALA A 330 43.24 -22.17 31.00
CA ALA A 330 43.22 -21.73 29.61
C ALA A 330 42.10 -22.39 28.77
N PRO A 331 41.96 -23.74 28.73
CA PRO A 331 40.83 -24.38 28.08
C PRO A 331 39.49 -24.12 28.78
N ALA A 332 39.49 -23.85 30.10
CA ALA A 332 38.28 -23.44 30.82
C ALA A 332 37.78 -22.07 30.34
N LEU A 333 38.69 -21.08 30.25
CA LEU A 333 38.39 -19.75 29.75
C LEU A 333 37.92 -19.78 28.30
N ALA A 334 38.58 -20.58 27.46
CA ALA A 334 38.17 -20.76 26.07
C ALA A 334 36.78 -21.36 25.94
N ARG A 335 36.45 -22.37 26.77
CA ARG A 335 35.12 -22.97 26.77
C ARG A 335 34.05 -21.99 27.24
N ILE A 336 34.33 -21.22 28.30
CA ILE A 336 33.43 -20.19 28.81
C ILE A 336 33.22 -19.09 27.76
N GLY A 337 34.28 -18.61 27.12
CA GLY A 337 34.23 -17.59 26.08
C GLY A 337 33.49 -18.06 24.83
N ASP A 338 33.83 -19.25 24.31
CA ASP A 338 33.17 -19.88 23.16
C ASP A 338 31.67 -20.00 23.39
N GLN A 339 31.27 -20.64 24.49
CA GLN A 339 29.85 -20.84 24.79
C GLN A 339 29.13 -19.51 25.02
N SER A 340 29.72 -18.58 25.79
CA SER A 340 29.05 -17.30 26.08
C SER A 340 28.85 -16.46 24.83
N LEU A 341 29.87 -16.34 23.98
CA LEU A 341 29.81 -15.53 22.75
C LEU A 341 28.94 -16.20 21.68
N ARG A 342 28.97 -17.53 21.58
CA ARG A 342 28.16 -18.29 20.62
C ARG A 342 26.67 -18.10 20.80
N TYR A 343 26.21 -18.19 22.05
CA TYR A 343 24.78 -18.09 22.35
C TYR A 343 24.26 -16.65 22.39
N THR A 344 25.14 -15.65 22.25
CA THR A 344 24.80 -14.24 22.43
C THR A 344 25.08 -13.44 21.17
N VAL A 345 26.35 -13.20 20.83
CA VAL A 345 26.77 -12.40 19.67
C VAL A 345 26.59 -13.17 18.36
N ASP A 346 27.04 -14.42 18.31
CA ASP A 346 27.00 -15.21 17.07
C ASP A 346 25.56 -15.64 16.73
N LYS A 347 24.77 -16.10 17.71
CA LYS A 347 23.35 -16.38 17.51
C LYS A 347 22.57 -15.19 16.97
N THR A 348 22.73 -14.00 17.56
CA THR A 348 22.05 -12.78 17.07
C THR A 348 22.55 -12.36 15.69
N SER A 349 23.85 -12.50 15.41
CA SER A 349 24.42 -12.20 14.09
C SER A 349 23.92 -13.14 12.99
N ARG A 350 23.73 -14.43 13.31
CA ARG A 350 23.18 -15.44 12.38
C ARG A 350 21.74 -15.13 11.96
N GLU A 351 20.90 -14.67 12.88
CA GLU A 351 19.50 -14.31 12.57
C GLU A 351 19.41 -13.24 11.47
N ILE A 352 20.35 -12.29 11.47
CA ILE A 352 20.44 -11.24 10.47
C ILE A 352 20.86 -11.82 9.10
N LEU A 353 21.71 -12.85 9.07
CA LEU A 353 22.08 -13.52 7.82
C LEU A 353 20.89 -14.26 7.16
N PHE A 354 19.87 -14.65 7.93
CA PHE A 354 18.63 -15.24 7.41
C PHE A 354 17.60 -14.19 6.95
N LEU A 355 17.81 -12.89 7.21
CA LEU A 355 16.85 -11.83 6.87
C LEU A 355 16.58 -11.67 5.36
N PRO A 356 17.57 -11.76 4.45
CA PRO A 356 17.36 -11.60 3.01
C PRO A 356 16.70 -12.81 2.32
N LEU A 357 16.37 -13.87 3.06
CA LEU A 357 15.74 -15.07 2.50
C LEU A 357 14.22 -14.92 2.51
N PRO A 358 13.51 -15.34 1.44
CA PRO A 358 12.05 -15.29 1.41
C PRO A 358 11.47 -16.16 2.53
N SER A 359 10.32 -15.73 3.07
CA SER A 359 9.72 -16.26 4.31
C SER A 359 9.48 -17.77 4.26
N ASN A 360 9.09 -18.30 3.10
CA ASN A 360 8.92 -19.73 2.82
C ASN A 360 10.23 -20.54 2.90
N LEU A 361 11.37 -19.98 2.45
CA LEU A 361 12.68 -20.61 2.55
C LEU A 361 13.27 -20.45 3.96
N LYS A 362 13.08 -19.29 4.60
CA LYS A 362 13.58 -19.02 5.96
C LYS A 362 12.98 -19.98 6.99
N LEU A 363 11.66 -20.22 6.93
CA LEU A 363 10.97 -21.13 7.84
C LEU A 363 11.42 -22.59 7.68
N LYS A 364 11.74 -23.01 6.45
CA LYS A 364 12.17 -24.38 6.14
C LYS A 364 13.66 -24.61 6.41
N ALA A 365 14.50 -23.64 6.11
CA ALA A 365 15.96 -23.80 6.15
C ALA A 365 16.56 -23.59 7.54
N LYS A 366 15.93 -22.77 8.40
CA LYS A 366 16.49 -22.41 9.71
C LYS A 366 16.61 -23.61 10.67
N PRO A 367 15.58 -24.46 10.90
CA PRO A 367 15.71 -25.62 11.77
C PRO A 367 16.75 -26.64 11.26
N LEU A 368 16.83 -26.84 9.93
CA LEU A 368 17.82 -27.70 9.30
C LEU A 368 19.25 -27.22 9.60
N VAL A 369 19.49 -25.94 9.40
CA VAL A 369 20.81 -25.34 9.59
C VAL A 369 21.19 -25.24 11.08
N ASP A 370 20.24 -24.96 11.97
CA ASP A 370 20.52 -24.86 13.41
C ASP A 370 20.74 -26.22 14.10
N VAL A 371 20.03 -27.27 13.67
CA VAL A 371 20.09 -28.59 14.33
C VAL A 371 20.94 -29.59 13.56
N THR A 372 20.65 -29.80 12.28
CA THR A 372 21.30 -30.85 11.48
C THR A 372 22.77 -30.50 11.22
N VAL A 373 23.05 -29.28 10.76
CA VAL A 373 24.43 -28.86 10.47
C VAL A 373 25.28 -28.84 11.74
N ASP A 374 24.76 -28.37 12.87
CA ASP A 374 25.46 -28.40 14.17
C ASP A 374 25.87 -29.83 14.58
N ARG A 375 25.00 -30.83 14.35
CA ARG A 375 25.26 -32.23 14.70
C ARG A 375 26.27 -32.89 13.77
N PHE A 376 26.11 -32.73 12.46
CA PHE A 376 27.09 -33.23 11.49
C PHE A 376 28.46 -32.57 11.70
N ALA A 377 28.50 -31.28 12.02
CA ALA A 377 29.72 -30.56 12.34
C ALA A 377 30.38 -31.09 13.62
N LYS A 378 29.62 -31.38 14.69
CA LYS A 378 30.17 -32.03 15.90
C LYS A 378 30.70 -33.44 15.63
N GLY A 379 30.01 -34.22 14.81
CA GLY A 379 30.50 -35.53 14.34
C GLY A 379 31.80 -35.41 13.54
N THR A 380 31.89 -34.41 12.66
CA THR A 380 33.10 -34.09 11.88
C THR A 380 34.24 -33.63 12.80
N GLY A 381 33.96 -32.79 13.80
CA GLY A 381 34.93 -32.38 14.80
C GLY A 381 35.42 -33.54 15.66
N ALA A 382 34.56 -34.50 15.98
CA ALA A 382 34.94 -35.73 16.66
C ALA A 382 35.82 -36.64 15.79
N ALA A 383 35.48 -36.81 14.51
CA ALA A 383 36.31 -37.54 13.55
C ALA A 383 37.71 -36.91 13.41
N LEU A 384 37.77 -35.58 13.27
CA LEU A 384 39.01 -34.83 13.22
C LEU A 384 39.82 -35.01 14.51
N ALA A 385 39.18 -34.94 15.68
CA ALA A 385 39.83 -35.20 16.96
C ALA A 385 40.39 -36.64 17.04
N LEU A 386 39.69 -37.66 16.54
CA LEU A 386 40.19 -39.04 16.49
C LEU A 386 41.46 -39.17 15.65
N VAL A 387 41.47 -38.59 14.44
CA VAL A 387 42.64 -38.60 13.55
C VAL A 387 43.84 -37.90 14.19
N LEU A 388 43.61 -36.82 14.94
CA LEU A 388 44.69 -36.07 15.60
C LEU A 388 45.21 -36.77 16.87
N ILE A 389 44.33 -37.39 17.64
CA ILE A 389 44.66 -37.94 18.97
C ILE A 389 45.17 -39.38 18.86
N LYS A 390 44.59 -40.23 17.99
CA LYS A 390 44.86 -41.66 18.00
C LYS A 390 46.15 -42.02 17.25
N PRO A 391 46.85 -43.10 17.68
CA PRO A 391 48.12 -43.52 17.08
C PRO A 391 48.05 -43.88 15.60
N TRP A 392 46.90 -44.39 15.14
CA TRP A 392 46.67 -44.77 13.74
C TRP A 392 46.46 -43.57 12.80
N GLY A 393 46.29 -42.36 13.33
CA GLY A 393 46.17 -41.13 12.55
C GLY A 393 47.51 -40.38 12.50
N LEU A 394 47.50 -39.14 12.98
CA LEU A 394 48.70 -38.29 13.08
C LEU A 394 49.53 -38.58 14.35
N GLY A 395 48.99 -39.35 15.29
CA GLY A 395 49.73 -39.84 16.45
C GLY A 395 50.24 -38.75 17.39
N TRP A 396 49.61 -37.57 17.45
CA TRP A 396 50.04 -36.50 18.37
C TRP A 396 49.87 -36.84 19.86
N GLY A 397 49.22 -37.98 20.15
CA GLY A 397 49.48 -38.91 21.26
C GLY A 397 49.75 -38.30 22.64
N VAL A 398 48.75 -38.37 23.53
CA VAL A 398 48.74 -38.36 25.02
C VAL A 398 49.49 -37.26 25.78
N ALA A 399 50.63 -36.75 25.32
CA ALA A 399 51.52 -35.85 26.06
C ALA A 399 51.30 -34.35 25.81
N GLY A 400 50.33 -33.94 24.97
CA GLY A 400 50.08 -32.51 24.74
C GLY A 400 48.71 -32.20 24.16
N TRP A 401 47.69 -32.12 25.01
CA TRP A 401 46.34 -31.64 24.64
C TRP A 401 46.36 -30.22 24.02
N GLN A 402 47.43 -29.45 24.26
CA GLN A 402 47.71 -28.15 23.64
C GLN A 402 47.88 -28.24 22.12
N LYS A 403 48.39 -29.37 21.58
CA LYS A 403 48.60 -29.55 20.13
C LYS A 403 47.30 -29.55 19.32
N LEU A 404 46.16 -29.87 19.95
CA LEU A 404 44.83 -29.71 19.34
C LEU A 404 44.52 -28.23 18.99
N SER A 405 45.22 -27.26 19.59
CA SER A 405 45.07 -25.83 19.27
C SER A 405 45.60 -25.48 17.88
N TYR A 406 46.49 -26.28 17.27
CA TYR A 406 46.86 -26.09 15.87
C TYR A 406 45.67 -26.32 14.94
N ALA A 407 44.85 -27.33 15.24
CA ALA A 407 43.60 -27.57 14.51
C ALA A 407 42.56 -26.45 14.76
N SER A 408 42.45 -25.95 16.00
CA SER A 408 41.55 -24.83 16.31
C SER A 408 41.98 -23.54 15.59
N LEU A 409 43.27 -23.26 15.48
CA LEU A 409 43.82 -22.12 14.74
C LEU A 409 43.59 -22.25 13.23
N ALA A 410 43.81 -23.44 12.65
CA ALA A 410 43.54 -23.70 11.24
C ALA A 410 42.05 -23.50 10.91
N ILE A 411 41.15 -24.02 11.76
CA ILE A 411 39.70 -23.79 11.62
C ILE A 411 39.36 -22.31 11.79
N THR A 412 40.02 -21.61 12.72
CA THR A 412 39.79 -20.17 12.92
C THR A 412 40.16 -19.35 11.69
N VAL A 413 41.30 -19.62 11.05
CA VAL A 413 41.71 -18.93 9.82
C VAL A 413 40.70 -19.18 8.69
N ALA A 414 40.30 -20.44 8.48
CA ALA A 414 39.29 -20.80 7.49
C ALA A 414 37.93 -20.15 7.79
N TRP A 415 37.58 -20.06 9.07
CA TRP A 415 36.34 -19.43 9.53
C TRP A 415 36.35 -17.92 9.30
N ILE A 416 37.43 -17.21 9.66
CA ILE A 416 37.58 -15.77 9.40
C ILE A 416 37.46 -15.48 7.91
N PHE A 417 38.12 -16.29 7.06
CA PHE A 417 38.01 -16.16 5.60
C PHE A 417 36.56 -16.31 5.13
N MET A 418 35.86 -17.35 5.56
CA MET A 418 34.46 -17.57 5.17
C MET A 418 33.51 -16.50 5.71
N THR A 419 33.77 -15.93 6.89
CA THR A 419 33.01 -14.79 7.43
C THR A 419 33.17 -13.54 6.54
N ILE A 420 34.36 -13.29 6.00
CA ILE A 420 34.59 -12.20 5.05
C ILE A 420 33.84 -12.45 3.73
N VAL A 421 33.84 -13.69 3.22
CA VAL A 421 33.07 -14.08 2.02
C VAL A 421 31.57 -13.91 2.24
N ALA A 422 31.05 -14.30 3.41
CA ALA A 422 29.64 -14.17 3.76
C ALA A 422 29.15 -12.72 3.77
N ARG A 423 29.99 -11.80 4.23
CA ARG A 423 29.67 -10.36 4.20
C ARG A 423 29.40 -9.86 2.77
N ARG A 424 30.18 -10.33 1.79
CA ARG A 424 29.99 -10.00 0.36
C ARG A 424 28.73 -10.66 -0.19
N GLY A 425 28.50 -11.93 0.15
CA GLY A 425 27.32 -12.70 -0.26
C GLY A 425 26.00 -12.13 0.27
N TYR A 426 25.99 -11.63 1.51
CA TYR A 426 24.84 -10.93 2.10
C TYR A 426 24.46 -9.67 1.33
N LEU A 427 25.43 -8.81 0.98
CA LEU A 427 25.18 -7.59 0.21
C LEU A 427 24.64 -7.90 -1.20
N ALA A 428 25.17 -8.95 -1.84
CA ALA A 428 24.69 -9.41 -3.14
C ALA A 428 23.29 -10.06 -3.07
N ALA A 429 23.02 -10.86 -2.03
CA ALA A 429 21.72 -11.48 -1.80
C ALA A 429 20.65 -10.43 -1.50
N PHE A 430 20.98 -9.41 -0.68
CA PHE A 430 20.13 -8.26 -0.39
C PHE A 430 19.83 -7.44 -1.66
N ARG A 431 20.85 -7.19 -2.51
CA ARG A 431 20.65 -6.53 -3.81
C ARG A 431 19.77 -7.38 -4.75
N SER A 432 19.97 -8.70 -4.78
CA SER A 432 19.16 -9.62 -5.59
C SER A 432 17.74 -9.85 -5.07
N SER A 433 17.46 -9.62 -3.77
CA SER A 433 16.11 -9.65 -3.21
C SER A 433 15.35 -8.35 -3.48
N ILE A 434 16.09 -7.27 -3.77
CA ILE A 434 15.54 -6.01 -4.28
C ILE A 434 15.28 -6.12 -5.79
N GLU A 435 16.19 -6.74 -6.55
CA GLU A 435 16.05 -6.94 -8.01
C GLU A 435 15.02 -8.02 -8.38
N ARG A 436 14.79 -9.03 -7.53
CA ARG A 436 13.71 -10.05 -7.68
C ARG A 436 12.37 -9.56 -7.15
N GLY A 437 12.05 -8.28 -7.31
CA GLY A 437 10.71 -7.79 -7.05
C GLY A 437 9.68 -8.70 -7.73
N ASP A 438 8.76 -9.28 -6.94
CA ASP A 438 7.46 -9.81 -7.39
C ASP A 438 6.57 -8.65 -7.88
N VAL A 439 7.14 -7.78 -8.71
CA VAL A 439 6.47 -6.67 -9.37
C VAL A 439 6.93 -6.66 -10.81
N GLN A 440 5.96 -7.00 -11.66
CA GLN A 440 6.01 -7.01 -13.11
C GLN A 440 6.75 -5.79 -13.68
N PRO A 441 7.72 -5.98 -14.59
CA PRO A 441 8.17 -4.94 -15.49
C PRO A 441 7.32 -4.98 -16.77
N ALA A 442 6.22 -4.23 -16.77
CA ALA A 442 5.62 -3.73 -18.00
C ALA A 442 6.31 -2.41 -18.34
N GLY A 443 7.22 -2.46 -19.30
CA GLY A 443 8.04 -1.33 -19.69
C GLY A 443 8.80 -1.64 -20.97
N LEU A 444 8.07 -1.98 -22.04
CA LEU A 444 8.62 -1.99 -23.39
C LEU A 444 7.87 -0.97 -24.24
N ARG A 445 8.65 0.03 -24.63
CA ARG A 445 8.36 1.12 -25.54
C ARG A 445 7.83 0.55 -26.86
N LEU A 446 6.70 1.09 -27.33
CA LEU A 446 6.22 0.90 -28.69
C LEU A 446 7.13 1.71 -29.61
N ASP A 447 8.02 1.00 -30.29
CA ASP A 447 8.76 1.56 -31.41
C ASP A 447 9.09 0.44 -32.40
N VAL A 448 8.05 -0.18 -32.98
CA VAL A 448 8.15 -1.00 -34.20
C VAL A 448 6.80 -0.97 -34.94
N ALA A 449 6.72 -0.23 -36.03
CA ALA A 449 5.69 -0.44 -37.04
C ALA A 449 6.10 -1.65 -37.89
N ASP A 450 5.35 -2.76 -37.83
CA ASP A 450 5.55 -3.89 -38.73
C ASP A 450 5.20 -3.50 -40.17
N LEU A 451 6.03 -3.93 -41.12
CA LEU A 451 5.84 -3.70 -42.58
C LEU A 451 4.45 -4.16 -43.07
N SER A 452 3.89 -5.20 -42.44
CA SER A 452 2.57 -5.76 -42.76
C SER A 452 1.41 -4.82 -42.44
N THR A 453 1.55 -3.95 -41.43
CA THR A 453 0.51 -2.97 -41.08
C THR A 453 0.50 -1.82 -42.10
N ILE A 454 1.67 -1.45 -42.63
CA ILE A 454 1.79 -0.43 -43.68
C ILE A 454 1.21 -0.95 -45.01
N GLU A 455 1.43 -2.22 -45.36
CA GLU A 455 0.85 -2.83 -46.57
C GLU A 455 -0.69 -2.82 -46.56
N VAL A 456 -1.30 -3.21 -45.43
CA VAL A 456 -2.77 -3.19 -45.27
C VAL A 456 -3.32 -1.76 -45.38
N LEU A 457 -2.64 -0.77 -44.78
CA LEU A 457 -3.06 0.62 -44.87
C LEU A 457 -2.93 1.17 -46.29
N MET A 458 -1.92 0.75 -47.07
CA MET A 458 -1.81 1.16 -48.47
C MET A 458 -2.89 0.55 -49.36
N GLU A 459 -3.33 -0.68 -49.08
CA GLU A 459 -4.44 -1.32 -49.80
C GLU A 459 -5.77 -0.60 -49.52
N GLU A 460 -6.01 -0.21 -48.26
CA GLU A 460 -7.21 0.55 -47.87
C GLU A 460 -7.26 1.98 -48.46
N LEU A 461 -6.11 2.59 -48.83
CA LEU A 461 -6.08 3.87 -49.55
C LEU A 461 -6.66 3.78 -50.98
N ALA A 462 -6.71 2.59 -51.58
CA ALA A 462 -7.28 2.37 -52.91
C ALA A 462 -8.78 2.02 -52.87
N SER A 463 -9.38 1.97 -51.67
CA SER A 463 -10.80 1.66 -51.47
C SER A 463 -11.71 2.77 -51.99
N PRO A 464 -12.88 2.44 -52.56
CA PRO A 464 -13.91 3.45 -52.90
C PRO A 464 -14.69 3.95 -51.67
N ASP A 465 -14.53 3.32 -50.50
CA ASP A 465 -15.23 3.68 -49.25
C ASP A 465 -14.52 4.83 -48.51
N GLU A 466 -15.16 6.00 -48.48
CA GLU A 466 -14.66 7.23 -47.87
C GLU A 466 -14.10 7.02 -46.44
N ARG A 467 -14.81 6.27 -45.58
CA ARG A 467 -14.43 6.15 -44.16
C ARG A 467 -13.12 5.40 -43.99
N ARG A 468 -12.88 4.40 -44.86
CA ARG A 468 -11.68 3.57 -44.81
C ARG A 468 -10.45 4.33 -45.32
N VAL A 469 -10.63 5.08 -46.40
CA VAL A 469 -9.56 5.92 -46.97
C VAL A 469 -9.16 7.02 -45.99
N LEU A 470 -10.12 7.70 -45.36
CA LEU A 470 -9.86 8.73 -44.36
C LEU A 470 -9.10 8.17 -43.13
N TYR A 471 -9.52 6.99 -42.64
CA TYR A 471 -8.86 6.31 -41.53
C TYR A 471 -7.43 5.86 -41.89
N ALA A 472 -7.23 5.33 -43.10
CA ALA A 472 -5.90 4.93 -43.58
C ALA A 472 -4.94 6.12 -43.68
N ILE A 473 -5.42 7.27 -44.18
CA ILE A 473 -4.66 8.53 -44.20
C ILE A 473 -4.27 8.96 -42.78
N GLU A 474 -5.22 8.96 -41.84
CA GLU A 474 -4.98 9.37 -40.45
C GLU A 474 -3.94 8.49 -39.73
N ILE A 475 -4.02 7.17 -39.90
CA ILE A 475 -3.05 6.24 -39.32
C ILE A 475 -1.65 6.46 -39.93
N LEU A 476 -1.54 6.64 -41.25
CA LEU A 476 -0.25 6.84 -41.92
C LEU A 476 0.43 8.16 -41.51
N GLU A 477 -0.34 9.23 -41.28
CA GLU A 477 0.18 10.48 -40.73
C GLU A 477 0.68 10.31 -39.29
N SER A 478 -0.07 9.57 -38.45
CA SER A 478 0.35 9.28 -37.07
C SER A 478 1.65 8.48 -36.97
N LEU A 479 2.02 7.77 -38.04
CA LEU A 479 3.27 7.01 -38.18
C LEU A 479 4.39 7.82 -38.87
N GLU A 480 4.19 9.12 -39.08
CA GLU A 480 5.05 10.03 -39.82
C GLU A 480 5.33 9.62 -41.29
N LYS A 481 4.51 8.74 -41.88
CA LYS A 481 4.68 8.23 -43.26
C LYS A 481 3.88 9.03 -44.31
N HIS A 482 3.94 10.36 -44.21
CA HIS A 482 3.22 11.30 -45.08
C HIS A 482 3.53 11.14 -46.58
N ASN A 483 4.70 10.62 -46.92
CA ASN A 483 5.15 10.42 -48.31
C ASN A 483 4.48 9.24 -49.03
N LEU A 484 3.72 8.39 -48.32
CA LEU A 484 3.00 7.27 -48.92
C LEU A 484 1.60 7.66 -49.42
N ILE A 485 1.12 8.86 -49.09
CA ILE A 485 -0.17 9.38 -49.53
C ILE A 485 -0.02 9.89 -50.97
N THR A 486 -0.75 9.27 -51.91
CA THR A 486 -0.53 9.48 -53.34
C THR A 486 -1.39 10.63 -53.91
N PRO A 487 -0.90 11.36 -54.95
CA PRO A 487 -1.66 12.40 -55.65
C PRO A 487 -2.92 11.89 -56.36
N LEU A 488 -3.04 10.56 -56.55
CA LEU A 488 -4.20 9.93 -57.16
C LEU A 488 -5.47 10.18 -56.35
N LEU A 489 -5.34 10.35 -55.02
CA LEU A 489 -6.46 10.70 -54.13
C LEU A 489 -7.06 12.08 -54.42
N LEU A 490 -6.36 12.97 -55.13
CA LEU A 490 -6.91 14.26 -55.60
C LEU A 490 -7.95 14.10 -56.71
N TYR A 491 -8.10 12.90 -57.29
CA TYR A 491 -9.11 12.58 -58.29
C TYR A 491 -10.26 11.76 -57.71
N HIS A 492 -10.26 11.49 -56.40
CA HIS A 492 -11.30 10.72 -55.73
C HIS A 492 -12.66 11.43 -55.81
N GLU A 493 -13.75 10.66 -55.95
CA GLU A 493 -15.11 11.21 -56.10
C GLU A 493 -15.54 12.00 -54.86
N SER A 494 -15.23 11.48 -53.66
CA SER A 494 -15.52 12.17 -52.40
C SER A 494 -14.67 13.45 -52.23
N PRO A 495 -15.32 14.62 -52.04
CA PRO A 495 -14.65 15.88 -51.72
C PRO A 495 -13.86 15.83 -50.41
N ALA A 496 -14.33 15.05 -49.42
CA ALA A 496 -13.65 14.90 -48.12
C ALA A 496 -12.28 14.23 -48.28
N VAL A 497 -12.18 13.21 -49.14
CA VAL A 497 -10.92 12.53 -49.47
C VAL A 497 -9.96 13.48 -50.22
N ARG A 498 -10.46 14.26 -51.19
CA ARG A 498 -9.63 15.27 -51.90
C ARG A 498 -9.07 16.33 -50.94
N ALA A 499 -9.92 16.89 -50.09
CA ALA A 499 -9.52 17.88 -49.10
C ALA A 499 -8.50 17.31 -48.11
N ARG A 500 -8.73 16.09 -47.61
CA ARG A 500 -7.82 15.43 -46.67
C ARG A 500 -6.48 15.06 -47.30
N ALA A 501 -6.48 14.62 -48.55
CA ALA A 501 -5.26 14.38 -49.32
C ALA A 501 -4.45 15.69 -49.48
N LEU A 502 -5.08 16.80 -49.86
CA LEU A 502 -4.43 18.12 -49.95
C LEU A 502 -3.83 18.58 -48.61
N GLN A 503 -4.53 18.33 -47.49
CA GLN A 503 -4.01 18.64 -46.15
C GLN A 503 -2.76 17.81 -45.83
N ALA A 504 -2.77 16.52 -46.15
CA ALA A 504 -1.62 15.64 -46.00
C ALA A 504 -0.43 16.06 -46.88
N LEU A 505 -0.71 16.55 -48.10
CA LEU A 505 0.30 17.12 -49.01
C LEU A 505 1.01 18.33 -48.40
N GLY A 506 0.31 19.13 -47.60
CA GLY A 506 0.89 20.23 -46.85
C GLY A 506 1.99 19.81 -45.86
N ALA A 507 2.03 18.55 -45.43
CA ALA A 507 3.05 18.05 -44.51
C ALA A 507 4.29 17.46 -45.22
N VAL A 508 4.31 17.42 -46.56
CA VAL A 508 5.40 16.83 -47.36
C VAL A 508 6.50 17.86 -47.64
N LYS A 509 7.75 17.40 -47.86
CA LYS A 509 8.89 18.27 -48.22
C LYS A 509 8.56 19.18 -49.43
N PRO A 510 9.00 20.46 -49.42
CA PRO A 510 8.67 21.43 -50.46
C PRO A 510 9.01 20.97 -51.89
N GLU A 511 10.12 20.24 -52.05
CA GLU A 511 10.59 19.69 -53.33
C GLU A 511 9.59 18.70 -53.98
N ILE A 512 8.81 17.98 -53.17
CA ILE A 512 7.79 17.04 -53.64
C ILE A 512 6.48 17.79 -53.89
N ALA A 513 6.13 18.72 -53.00
CA ALA A 513 4.95 19.58 -53.15
C ALA A 513 5.01 20.42 -54.44
N GLU A 514 6.19 20.93 -54.81
CA GLU A 514 6.42 21.68 -56.06
C GLU A 514 6.08 20.85 -57.31
N ARG A 515 6.36 19.55 -57.32
CA ARG A 515 6.02 18.66 -58.45
C ARG A 515 4.52 18.53 -58.65
N TRP A 516 3.73 18.81 -57.62
CA TRP A 516 2.28 18.66 -57.61
C TRP A 516 1.55 20.00 -57.72
N LEU A 517 2.28 21.11 -57.89
CA LEU A 517 1.73 22.45 -58.03
C LEU A 517 0.63 22.56 -59.11
N PRO A 518 0.74 21.95 -60.32
CA PRO A 518 -0.34 22.00 -61.31
C PRO A 518 -1.62 21.29 -60.86
N ALA A 519 -1.48 20.18 -60.12
CA ALA A 519 -2.62 19.43 -59.60
C ALA A 519 -3.31 20.21 -58.46
N ILE A 520 -2.54 20.86 -57.59
CA ILE A 520 -3.04 21.73 -56.52
C ILE A 520 -3.72 22.97 -57.09
N GLN A 521 -3.14 23.63 -58.11
CA GLN A 521 -3.72 24.81 -58.77
C GLN A 521 -5.12 24.53 -59.33
N ARG A 522 -5.32 23.37 -59.95
CA ARG A 522 -6.64 22.97 -60.46
C ARG A 522 -7.68 22.83 -59.34
N MET A 523 -7.28 22.45 -58.13
CA MET A 523 -8.18 22.29 -56.98
C MET A 523 -8.57 23.64 -56.35
N ILE A 524 -7.88 24.74 -56.65
CA ILE A 524 -8.28 26.11 -56.22
C ILE A 524 -9.60 26.52 -56.87
N SER A 525 -9.94 25.96 -58.04
CA SER A 525 -11.21 26.19 -58.72
C SER A 525 -12.25 25.08 -58.49
N ASP A 526 -12.07 24.20 -57.49
CA ASP A 526 -13.05 23.16 -57.16
C ASP A 526 -14.40 23.77 -56.70
N SER A 527 -15.49 23.06 -56.99
CA SER A 527 -16.85 23.44 -56.60
C SER A 527 -17.02 23.52 -55.08
N THR A 528 -16.28 22.72 -54.32
CA THR A 528 -16.39 22.62 -52.86
C THR A 528 -15.40 23.55 -52.18
N SER A 529 -15.88 24.39 -51.27
CA SER A 529 -15.03 25.36 -50.54
C SER A 529 -13.93 24.69 -49.71
N ASP A 530 -14.21 23.55 -49.06
CA ASP A 530 -13.22 22.82 -48.24
C ASP A 530 -12.01 22.34 -49.06
N VAL A 531 -12.23 21.94 -50.32
CA VAL A 531 -11.16 21.55 -51.24
C VAL A 531 -10.34 22.77 -51.66
N ARG A 532 -10.98 23.92 -51.93
CA ARG A 532 -10.28 25.17 -52.24
C ARG A 532 -9.41 25.65 -51.08
N VAL A 533 -9.94 25.60 -49.86
CA VAL A 533 -9.20 25.97 -48.63
C VAL A 533 -8.01 25.03 -48.42
N ALA A 534 -8.19 23.72 -48.58
CA ALA A 534 -7.12 22.74 -48.46
C ALA A 534 -6.04 22.94 -49.55
N ALA A 535 -6.43 23.29 -50.78
CA ALA A 535 -5.52 23.59 -51.87
C ALA A 535 -4.68 24.84 -51.58
N LEU A 536 -5.31 25.93 -51.17
CA LEU A 536 -4.63 27.18 -50.80
C LEU A 536 -3.71 27.00 -49.58
N SER A 537 -4.13 26.20 -48.60
CA SER A 537 -3.30 25.85 -47.44
C SER A 537 -2.08 25.00 -47.84
N ALA A 538 -2.23 24.07 -48.79
CA ALA A 538 -1.12 23.28 -49.31
C ALA A 538 -0.08 24.15 -50.05
N LEU A 539 -0.53 25.22 -50.73
CA LEU A 539 0.38 26.19 -51.36
C LEU A 539 1.25 26.95 -50.35
N ALA A 540 0.82 27.12 -49.10
CA ALA A 540 1.58 27.84 -48.09
C ALA A 540 2.95 27.21 -47.79
N ASN A 541 3.16 25.93 -48.14
CA ASN A 541 4.42 25.22 -47.95
C ASN A 541 5.37 25.30 -49.16
N ILE A 542 4.94 25.90 -50.27
CA ILE A 542 5.74 26.10 -51.48
C ILE A 542 6.22 27.56 -51.47
N ARG A 543 7.54 27.78 -51.28
CA ARG A 543 8.12 29.13 -51.32
C ARG A 543 8.45 29.54 -52.76
N SER A 544 7.49 30.14 -53.47
CA SER A 544 7.75 30.76 -54.76
C SER A 544 6.95 32.06 -54.94
N GLN A 545 7.52 33.02 -55.65
CA GLN A 545 6.86 34.30 -55.94
C GLN A 545 5.58 34.11 -56.78
N GLN A 546 5.57 33.07 -57.62
CA GLN A 546 4.41 32.64 -58.41
C GLN A 546 3.20 32.25 -57.54
N VAL A 547 3.43 31.69 -56.34
CA VAL A 547 2.35 31.34 -55.40
C VAL A 547 1.72 32.58 -54.76
N GLY A 548 2.53 33.60 -54.47
CA GLY A 548 2.02 34.89 -53.97
C GLY A 548 1.09 35.59 -54.96
N ASP A 549 1.49 35.64 -56.23
CA ASP A 549 0.68 36.24 -57.30
C ASP A 549 -0.66 35.50 -57.52
N LEU A 550 -0.67 34.17 -57.34
CA LEU A 550 -1.89 33.35 -57.43
C LEU A 550 -2.83 33.54 -56.23
N ALA A 551 -2.29 33.81 -55.04
CA ALA A 551 -3.06 33.90 -53.81
C ALA A 551 -3.66 35.30 -53.57
N ARG A 552 -2.99 36.39 -53.95
CA ARG A 552 -3.43 37.79 -53.70
C ARG A 552 -4.89 38.09 -54.07
N PRO A 553 -5.46 37.63 -55.21
CA PRO A 553 -6.85 37.92 -55.57
C PRO A 553 -7.88 37.40 -54.55
N TYR A 554 -7.54 36.34 -53.81
CA TYR A 554 -8.44 35.65 -52.89
C TYR A 554 -8.38 36.20 -51.45
N LEU A 555 -7.59 37.25 -51.20
CA LEU A 555 -7.46 37.85 -49.87
C LEU A 555 -8.75 38.55 -49.40
N GLN A 556 -9.60 38.98 -50.34
CA GLN A 556 -10.91 39.58 -50.08
C GLN A 556 -12.08 38.67 -50.49
N ASP A 557 -11.86 37.35 -50.53
CA ASP A 557 -12.93 36.39 -50.82
C ASP A 557 -14.06 36.46 -49.77
N GLY A 558 -15.29 36.17 -50.18
CA GLY A 558 -16.45 36.15 -49.28
C GLY A 558 -16.43 34.99 -48.28
N ASP A 559 -15.71 33.90 -48.57
CA ASP A 559 -15.45 32.83 -47.61
C ASP A 559 -14.23 33.20 -46.73
N THR A 560 -14.49 33.49 -45.46
CA THR A 560 -13.46 33.90 -44.49
C THR A 560 -12.38 32.84 -44.27
N ARG A 561 -12.66 31.56 -44.56
CA ARG A 561 -11.67 30.47 -44.52
C ARG A 561 -10.65 30.58 -45.64
N ILE A 562 -11.09 31.00 -46.83
CA ILE A 562 -10.23 31.24 -47.98
C ILE A 562 -9.33 32.45 -47.69
N ALA A 563 -9.91 33.55 -47.20
CA ALA A 563 -9.16 34.74 -46.82
C ALA A 563 -8.08 34.44 -45.76
N SER A 564 -8.42 33.61 -44.75
CA SER A 564 -7.46 33.19 -43.70
C SER A 564 -6.34 32.31 -44.26
N ALA A 565 -6.65 31.34 -45.13
CA ALA A 565 -5.64 30.50 -45.78
C ALA A 565 -4.70 31.32 -46.68
N VAL A 566 -5.23 32.30 -47.41
CA VAL A 566 -4.44 33.23 -48.25
C VAL A 566 -3.54 34.12 -47.40
N ALA A 567 -4.04 34.62 -46.27
CA ALA A 567 -3.23 35.40 -45.34
C ALA A 567 -2.00 34.61 -44.85
N VAL A 568 -2.12 33.29 -44.59
CA VAL A 568 -0.97 32.43 -44.26
C VAL A 568 0.05 32.38 -45.40
N VAL A 569 -0.41 32.22 -46.64
CA VAL A 569 0.45 32.19 -47.83
C VAL A 569 1.22 33.51 -47.98
N LEU A 570 0.52 34.64 -47.88
CA LEU A 570 1.09 35.98 -48.04
C LEU A 570 2.04 36.35 -46.89
N ALA A 571 1.73 35.97 -45.65
CA ALA A 571 2.61 36.16 -44.50
C ALA A 571 3.96 35.42 -44.65
N ARG A 572 4.00 34.35 -45.46
CA ARG A 572 5.22 33.56 -45.76
C ARG A 572 5.98 34.03 -47.00
N SER A 573 5.45 34.99 -47.76
CA SER A 573 6.06 35.48 -49.01
C SER A 573 7.39 36.24 -48.80
N GLY A 574 7.58 36.82 -47.61
CA GLY A 574 8.73 37.69 -47.29
C GLY A 574 8.62 39.13 -47.83
N LEU A 575 7.53 39.49 -48.52
CA LEU A 575 7.26 40.85 -48.98
C LEU A 575 6.50 41.63 -47.90
N GLU A 576 7.05 42.76 -47.46
CA GLU A 576 6.48 43.51 -46.34
C GLU A 576 5.04 43.99 -46.60
N ALA A 577 4.70 44.31 -47.84
CA ALA A 577 3.34 44.67 -48.24
C ALA A 577 2.34 43.50 -48.11
N ASP A 578 2.77 42.28 -48.45
CA ASP A 578 1.94 41.07 -48.35
C ASP A 578 1.76 40.66 -46.87
N VAL A 579 2.79 40.84 -46.04
CA VAL A 579 2.71 40.57 -44.60
C VAL A 579 1.79 41.58 -43.89
N ALA A 580 1.88 42.87 -44.22
CA ALA A 580 0.99 43.89 -43.67
C ALA A 580 -0.47 43.67 -44.10
N ALA A 581 -0.72 43.28 -45.35
CA ALA A 581 -2.06 42.97 -45.84
C ALA A 581 -2.66 41.72 -45.15
N ALA A 582 -1.84 40.70 -44.87
CA ALA A 582 -2.25 39.53 -44.11
C ALA A 582 -2.59 39.88 -42.66
N ASP A 583 -1.81 40.74 -42.00
CA ASP A 583 -2.04 41.18 -40.61
C ASP A 583 -3.34 41.98 -40.47
N ASP A 584 -3.61 42.92 -41.38
CA ASP A 584 -4.86 43.69 -41.39
C ASP A 584 -6.10 42.79 -41.50
N VAL A 585 -6.06 41.80 -42.41
CA VAL A 585 -7.16 40.86 -42.60
C VAL A 585 -7.36 39.98 -41.37
N LEU A 586 -6.31 39.36 -40.84
CA LEU A 586 -6.42 38.48 -39.67
C LEU A 586 -6.83 39.26 -38.40
N SER A 587 -6.33 40.48 -38.22
CA SER A 587 -6.71 41.35 -37.10
C SER A 587 -8.20 41.69 -37.14
N ARG A 588 -8.71 42.07 -38.31
CA ARG A 588 -10.14 42.38 -38.51
C ARG A 588 -11.01 41.16 -38.24
N LEU A 589 -10.64 39.98 -38.74
CA LEU A 589 -11.38 38.73 -38.51
C LEU A 589 -11.33 38.29 -37.04
N ALA A 590 -10.20 38.46 -36.35
CA ALA A 590 -10.07 38.17 -34.92
C ALA A 590 -10.95 39.09 -34.05
N SER A 591 -11.12 40.35 -34.45
CA SER A 591 -11.89 41.36 -33.71
C SER A 591 -13.41 41.24 -33.81
N ASP A 592 -13.92 40.38 -34.71
CA ASP A 592 -15.37 40.20 -34.90
C ASP A 592 -15.94 39.23 -33.85
N THR A 593 -16.43 39.77 -32.74
CA THR A 593 -16.91 39.00 -31.56
C THR A 593 -18.35 38.48 -31.67
N ARG A 594 -18.96 38.49 -32.86
CA ARG A 594 -20.32 37.94 -33.04
C ARG A 594 -20.32 36.42 -32.83
N GLU A 595 -21.44 35.88 -32.34
CA GLU A 595 -21.55 34.44 -32.09
C GLU A 595 -21.50 33.63 -33.40
N SER A 596 -22.06 34.18 -34.48
CA SER A 596 -22.02 33.57 -35.83
C SER A 596 -20.62 33.50 -36.45
N THR A 597 -19.64 34.23 -35.92
CA THR A 597 -18.27 34.29 -36.45
C THR A 597 -17.27 33.49 -35.63
N ALA A 598 -17.72 32.68 -34.66
CA ALA A 598 -16.86 31.81 -33.87
C ALA A 598 -16.01 30.85 -34.74
N SER A 599 -16.60 30.30 -35.81
CA SER A 599 -15.85 29.48 -36.78
C SER A 599 -14.71 30.26 -37.43
N THR A 600 -14.96 31.50 -37.83
CA THR A 600 -13.96 32.37 -38.45
C THR A 600 -12.82 32.72 -37.49
N ARG A 601 -13.13 33.03 -36.22
CA ARG A 601 -12.09 33.29 -35.21
C ARG A 601 -11.24 32.06 -34.91
N LYS A 602 -11.85 30.87 -34.95
CA LYS A 602 -11.13 29.59 -34.87
C LYS A 602 -10.18 29.40 -36.06
N ASP A 603 -10.61 29.75 -37.27
CA ASP A 603 -9.78 29.70 -38.47
C ASP A 603 -8.61 30.69 -38.40
N VAL A 604 -8.81 31.87 -37.79
CA VAL A 604 -7.74 32.83 -37.52
C VAL A 604 -6.70 32.26 -36.56
N ALA A 605 -7.11 31.62 -35.46
CA ALA A 605 -6.17 30.94 -34.56
C ALA A 605 -5.33 29.89 -35.31
N LEU A 606 -5.99 29.05 -36.11
CA LEU A 606 -5.34 28.04 -36.96
C LEU A 606 -4.38 28.65 -37.99
N ALA A 607 -4.73 29.81 -38.56
CA ALA A 607 -3.89 30.54 -39.50
C ALA A 607 -2.62 31.07 -38.81
N VAL A 608 -2.76 31.72 -37.66
CA VAL A 608 -1.61 32.26 -36.89
C VAL A 608 -0.64 31.14 -36.48
N ARG A 609 -1.14 29.93 -36.17
CA ARG A 609 -0.30 28.75 -35.92
C ARG A 609 0.69 28.45 -37.03
N GLN A 610 0.30 28.72 -38.28
CA GLN A 610 1.11 28.41 -39.47
C GLN A 610 2.06 29.56 -39.83
N ILE A 611 1.94 30.74 -39.21
CA ILE A 611 2.77 31.90 -39.52
C ILE A 611 3.99 31.92 -38.58
N GLN A 612 5.19 31.96 -39.16
CA GLN A 612 6.44 32.01 -38.36
C GLN A 612 6.78 33.41 -37.85
N ASP A 613 6.23 34.46 -38.47
CA ASP A 613 6.50 35.86 -38.09
C ASP A 613 5.93 36.17 -36.70
N PRO A 614 6.76 36.62 -35.72
CA PRO A 614 6.31 36.95 -34.37
C PRO A 614 5.24 38.03 -34.27
N ARG A 615 5.06 38.87 -35.30
CA ARG A 615 4.07 39.97 -35.32
C ARG A 615 2.63 39.51 -35.16
N PHE A 616 2.30 38.30 -35.60
CA PHE A 616 0.95 37.76 -35.54
C PHE A 616 0.61 37.10 -34.19
N ARG A 617 1.61 36.84 -33.34
CA ARG A 617 1.42 36.16 -32.04
C ARG A 617 0.47 36.87 -31.07
N PRO A 618 0.48 38.22 -30.93
CA PRO A 618 -0.45 38.93 -30.05
C PRO A 618 -1.93 38.71 -30.40
N LEU A 619 -2.26 38.34 -31.64
CA LEU A 619 -3.64 38.04 -32.06
C LEU A 619 -4.23 36.84 -31.30
N LEU A 620 -3.40 35.95 -30.74
CA LEU A 620 -3.86 34.82 -29.95
C LEU A 620 -4.35 35.22 -28.55
N ILE A 621 -3.89 36.34 -27.97
CA ILE A 621 -4.28 36.76 -26.62
C ILE A 621 -5.79 37.01 -26.47
N PRO A 622 -6.45 37.79 -27.35
CA PRO A 622 -7.90 37.96 -27.29
C PRO A 622 -8.64 36.64 -27.60
N LEU A 623 -8.12 35.81 -28.51
CA LEU A 623 -8.72 34.52 -28.86
C LEU A 623 -8.64 33.48 -27.72
N LEU A 624 -7.66 33.60 -26.82
CA LEU A 624 -7.56 32.78 -25.60
C LEU A 624 -8.66 33.11 -24.58
N HIS A 625 -9.22 34.33 -24.61
CA HIS A 625 -10.31 34.78 -23.73
C HIS A 625 -11.66 34.80 -24.45
N ASP A 626 -11.77 34.15 -25.61
CA ASP A 626 -13.00 34.14 -26.39
C ASP A 626 -14.17 33.54 -25.60
N SER A 627 -15.38 34.06 -25.83
CA SER A 627 -16.59 33.52 -25.23
C SER A 627 -16.90 32.11 -25.73
N ASP A 628 -16.48 31.77 -26.95
CA ASP A 628 -16.61 30.41 -27.49
C ASP A 628 -15.44 29.52 -27.03
N PRO A 629 -15.69 28.43 -26.29
CA PRO A 629 -14.63 27.54 -25.81
C PRO A 629 -13.86 26.84 -26.94
N GLY A 630 -14.47 26.65 -28.10
CA GLY A 630 -13.85 26.04 -29.28
C GLY A 630 -12.76 26.93 -29.88
N VAL A 631 -12.99 28.25 -29.92
CA VAL A 631 -11.99 29.25 -30.33
C VAL A 631 -10.82 29.28 -29.35
N ALA A 632 -11.09 29.38 -28.05
CA ALA A 632 -10.05 29.40 -27.02
C ALA A 632 -9.21 28.10 -27.00
N ALA A 633 -9.85 26.95 -27.22
CA ALA A 633 -9.16 25.67 -27.37
C ALA A 633 -8.21 25.65 -28.58
N GLU A 634 -8.64 26.18 -29.73
CA GLU A 634 -7.77 26.27 -30.92
C GLU A 634 -6.64 27.28 -30.73
N ALA A 635 -6.90 28.41 -30.06
CA ALA A 635 -5.87 29.37 -29.71
C ALA A 635 -4.79 28.75 -28.81
N MET A 636 -5.15 27.95 -27.81
CA MET A 636 -4.20 27.21 -26.98
C MET A 636 -3.39 26.19 -27.78
N ARG A 637 -4.01 25.41 -28.66
CA ARG A 637 -3.30 24.50 -29.58
C ARG A 637 -2.32 25.25 -30.47
N SER A 638 -2.69 26.46 -30.89
CA SER A 638 -1.85 27.33 -31.72
C SER A 638 -0.64 27.84 -30.94
N VAL A 639 -0.83 28.30 -29.70
CA VAL A 639 0.27 28.67 -28.78
C VAL A 639 1.22 27.49 -28.56
N GLN A 640 0.69 26.28 -28.34
CA GLN A 640 1.49 25.07 -28.12
C GLN A 640 2.37 24.72 -29.33
N ALA A 641 1.82 24.84 -30.55
CA ALA A 641 2.53 24.50 -31.79
C ALA A 641 3.59 25.54 -32.20
N ILE A 642 3.43 26.81 -31.83
CA ILE A 642 4.41 27.89 -32.10
C ILE A 642 5.74 27.66 -31.34
N GLY A 643 5.72 26.83 -30.30
CA GLY A 643 6.87 26.51 -29.47
C GLY A 643 6.88 27.34 -28.19
N ALA A 644 7.13 26.65 -27.07
CA ALA A 644 6.87 27.14 -25.73
C ALA A 644 7.98 28.05 -25.18
N SER A 645 8.27 29.13 -25.91
CA SER A 645 9.34 30.10 -25.61
C SER A 645 8.82 31.51 -25.31
N ASP A 646 7.51 31.75 -25.49
CA ASP A 646 6.92 33.09 -25.43
C ASP A 646 6.14 33.29 -24.13
N GLU A 647 6.81 33.80 -23.10
CA GLU A 647 6.26 33.92 -21.74
C GLU A 647 5.03 34.85 -21.63
N ARG A 648 4.74 35.64 -22.68
CA ARG A 648 3.60 36.56 -22.73
C ARG A 648 2.24 35.88 -22.55
N PHE A 649 2.13 34.61 -22.89
CA PHE A 649 0.87 33.85 -22.76
C PHE A 649 0.66 33.25 -21.36
N VAL A 650 1.71 33.18 -20.53
CA VAL A 650 1.66 32.47 -19.23
C VAL A 650 0.57 33.02 -18.30
N PRO A 651 0.43 34.34 -18.07
CA PRO A 651 -0.61 34.86 -17.17
C PRO A 651 -2.02 34.49 -17.62
N THR A 652 -2.29 34.57 -18.92
CA THR A 652 -3.58 34.19 -19.53
C THR A 652 -3.85 32.69 -19.36
N LEU A 653 -2.86 31.84 -19.66
CA LEU A 653 -3.00 30.39 -19.51
C LEU A 653 -3.21 29.97 -18.05
N VAL A 654 -2.61 30.68 -17.09
CA VAL A 654 -2.82 30.42 -15.66
C VAL A 654 -4.24 30.83 -15.23
N SER A 655 -4.74 31.99 -15.68
CA SER A 655 -6.14 32.40 -15.46
C SER A 655 -7.13 31.35 -15.99
N LEU A 656 -6.86 30.78 -17.18
CA LEU A 656 -7.68 29.74 -17.79
C LEU A 656 -7.72 28.41 -17.00
N LEU A 657 -6.84 28.19 -16.01
CA LEU A 657 -6.95 27.04 -15.11
C LEU A 657 -8.22 27.07 -14.26
N ARG A 658 -8.86 28.23 -14.10
CA ARG A 658 -10.19 28.38 -13.47
C ARG A 658 -11.33 27.82 -14.33
N HIS A 659 -11.17 27.81 -15.66
CA HIS A 659 -12.25 27.41 -16.58
C HIS A 659 -12.41 25.88 -16.68
N ARG A 660 -13.63 25.37 -16.44
CA ARG A 660 -13.94 23.93 -16.37
C ARG A 660 -13.51 23.14 -17.61
N SER A 661 -13.84 23.62 -18.80
CA SER A 661 -13.59 22.96 -20.09
C SER A 661 -12.18 23.23 -20.62
N LEU A 662 -11.62 24.40 -20.34
CA LEU A 662 -10.35 24.86 -20.90
C LEU A 662 -9.14 24.52 -20.02
N LYS A 663 -9.32 24.21 -18.73
CA LYS A 663 -8.22 23.94 -17.79
C LYS A 663 -7.28 22.81 -18.20
N SER A 664 -7.77 21.78 -18.90
CA SER A 664 -6.94 20.66 -19.38
C SER A 664 -5.99 21.14 -20.47
N SER A 665 -6.54 21.80 -21.49
CA SER A 665 -5.79 22.38 -22.60
C SER A 665 -4.82 23.46 -22.12
N ALA A 666 -5.24 24.32 -21.19
CA ALA A 666 -4.38 25.35 -20.59
C ALA A 666 -3.21 24.72 -19.85
N ARG A 667 -3.46 23.66 -19.07
CA ARG A 667 -2.42 22.88 -18.39
C ARG A 667 -1.47 22.22 -19.37
N ASP A 668 -1.97 21.57 -20.42
CA ASP A 668 -1.14 20.91 -21.43
C ASP A 668 -0.23 21.92 -22.14
N THR A 669 -0.76 23.11 -22.41
CA THR A 669 0.00 24.22 -22.99
C THR A 669 1.09 24.71 -22.03
N LEU A 670 0.77 24.94 -20.75
CA LEU A 670 1.73 25.34 -19.71
C LEU A 670 2.83 24.28 -19.50
N VAL A 671 2.48 22.99 -19.49
CA VAL A 671 3.45 21.89 -19.37
C VAL A 671 4.40 21.86 -20.57
N GLY A 672 3.92 22.26 -21.75
CA GLY A 672 4.75 22.41 -22.96
C GLY A 672 5.93 23.39 -22.80
N TYR A 673 5.83 24.39 -21.91
CA TYR A 673 6.93 25.33 -21.59
C TYR A 673 8.09 24.69 -20.80
N GLY A 674 7.88 23.48 -20.25
CA GLY A 674 8.91 22.80 -19.48
C GLY A 674 9.35 23.58 -18.24
N GLU A 675 10.66 23.62 -17.96
CA GLU A 675 11.17 24.20 -16.71
C GLU A 675 11.04 25.73 -16.62
N GLY A 676 10.95 26.43 -17.78
CA GLY A 676 10.91 27.89 -17.84
C GLY A 676 9.70 28.52 -17.15
N VAL A 677 8.55 27.83 -17.15
CA VAL A 677 7.31 28.34 -16.54
C VAL A 677 7.25 28.17 -15.02
N LEU A 678 8.16 27.38 -14.42
CA LEU A 678 8.07 26.99 -13.02
C LEU A 678 8.21 28.18 -12.06
N ASP A 679 8.98 29.21 -12.40
CA ASP A 679 9.13 30.40 -11.54
C ASP A 679 7.83 31.21 -11.50
N ALA A 680 7.18 31.40 -12.64
CA ALA A 680 5.89 32.07 -12.72
C ALA A 680 4.81 31.30 -11.95
N LEU A 681 4.75 29.98 -12.13
CA LEU A 681 3.83 29.11 -11.37
C LEU A 681 4.12 29.14 -9.86
N ALA A 682 5.39 29.15 -9.47
CA ALA A 682 5.78 29.21 -8.06
C ALA A 682 5.43 30.55 -7.42
N TYR A 683 5.55 31.66 -8.16
CA TYR A 683 5.12 32.98 -7.72
C TYR A 683 3.61 33.00 -7.47
N LEU A 684 2.80 32.63 -8.47
CA LEU A 684 1.34 32.63 -8.37
C LEU A 684 0.80 31.63 -7.34
N LEU A 685 1.50 30.51 -7.12
CA LEU A 685 1.14 29.55 -6.07
C LEU A 685 1.26 30.15 -4.66
N ARG A 686 2.23 31.04 -4.44
CA ARG A 686 2.53 31.65 -3.13
C ARG A 686 1.78 32.96 -2.89
N ASP A 687 1.24 33.56 -3.94
CA ASP A 687 0.50 34.81 -3.85
C ASP A 687 -0.82 34.59 -3.07
N PRO A 688 -1.01 35.22 -1.90
CA PRO A 688 -2.26 35.10 -1.14
C PRO A 688 -3.44 35.79 -1.81
N ASP A 689 -3.20 36.76 -2.70
CA ASP A 689 -4.24 37.56 -3.36
C ASP A 689 -4.75 36.92 -4.67
N GLU A 690 -4.03 35.93 -5.19
CA GLU A 690 -4.46 35.14 -6.36
C GLU A 690 -5.66 34.24 -6.02
N ASP A 691 -6.53 33.99 -7.02
CA ASP A 691 -7.74 33.19 -6.82
C ASP A 691 -7.36 31.78 -6.32
N ILE A 692 -7.95 31.40 -5.18
CA ILE A 692 -7.66 30.13 -4.53
C ILE A 692 -7.93 28.93 -5.45
N TRP A 693 -8.89 29.03 -6.38
CA TRP A 693 -9.17 27.98 -7.36
C TRP A 693 -8.03 27.80 -8.35
N VAL A 694 -7.43 28.88 -8.81
CA VAL A 694 -6.25 28.85 -9.68
C VAL A 694 -5.08 28.24 -8.93
N ARG A 695 -4.79 28.73 -7.71
CA ARG A 695 -3.70 28.23 -6.86
C ARG A 695 -3.80 26.72 -6.59
N ARG A 696 -5.01 26.20 -6.38
CA ARG A 696 -5.26 24.75 -6.17
C ARG A 696 -4.98 23.89 -7.40
N HIS A 697 -4.99 24.46 -8.61
CA HIS A 697 -4.71 23.73 -9.85
C HIS A 697 -3.22 23.75 -10.25
N ILE A 698 -2.46 24.75 -9.82
CA ILE A 698 -1.03 24.89 -10.13
C ILE A 698 -0.19 23.65 -9.73
N PRO A 699 -0.36 23.01 -8.54
CA PRO A 699 0.45 21.86 -8.16
C PRO A 699 0.36 20.68 -9.14
N ALA A 700 -0.82 20.44 -9.71
CA ALA A 700 -1.03 19.38 -10.70
C ALA A 700 -0.35 19.69 -12.04
N THR A 701 -0.21 20.98 -12.39
CA THR A 701 0.56 21.43 -13.56
C THR A 701 2.05 21.22 -13.33
N ILE A 702 2.57 21.67 -12.18
CA ILE A 702 4.00 21.53 -11.81
C ILE A 702 4.42 20.05 -11.79
N ALA A 703 3.57 19.17 -11.26
CA ALA A 703 3.86 17.72 -11.17
C ALA A 703 4.01 17.01 -12.52
N ARG A 704 3.61 17.63 -13.62
CA ARG A 704 3.79 17.09 -14.99
C ARG A 704 5.09 17.56 -15.66
N ILE A 705 5.88 18.40 -14.99
CA ILE A 705 7.18 18.88 -15.46
C ILE A 705 8.26 18.21 -14.61
N PRO A 706 8.84 17.08 -15.06
CA PRO A 706 9.74 16.26 -14.24
C PRO A 706 11.12 16.93 -14.09
N SER A 707 11.26 17.76 -13.05
CA SER A 707 12.50 18.47 -12.71
C SER A 707 12.69 18.53 -11.20
N GLN A 708 13.95 18.69 -10.75
CA GLN A 708 14.23 18.88 -9.32
C GLN A 708 13.55 20.15 -8.78
N LYS A 709 13.51 21.21 -9.59
CA LYS A 709 12.84 22.48 -9.27
C LYS A 709 11.35 22.29 -8.97
N ALA A 710 10.65 21.46 -9.75
CA ALA A 710 9.25 21.13 -9.52
C ALA A 710 9.04 20.44 -8.15
N VAL A 711 9.91 19.51 -7.78
CA VAL A 711 9.87 18.83 -6.46
C VAL A 711 10.05 19.84 -5.34
N ASP A 712 11.04 20.73 -5.45
CA ASP A 712 11.35 21.72 -4.41
C ASP A 712 10.20 22.71 -4.20
N ILE A 713 9.56 23.17 -5.28
CA ILE A 713 8.38 24.05 -5.22
C ILE A 713 7.22 23.35 -4.50
N LEU A 714 6.93 22.08 -4.85
CA LEU A 714 5.84 21.33 -4.24
C LEU A 714 6.10 21.00 -2.76
N ILE A 715 7.35 20.73 -2.37
CA ILE A 715 7.73 20.53 -0.96
C ILE A 715 7.47 21.79 -0.14
N VAL A 716 7.77 22.98 -0.68
CA VAL A 716 7.43 24.25 -0.02
C VAL A 716 5.92 24.41 0.10
N ALA A 717 5.16 24.06 -0.93
CA ALA A 717 3.69 24.11 -0.94
C ALA A 717 3.03 23.20 0.10
N LEU A 718 3.71 22.16 0.62
CA LEU A 718 3.21 21.34 1.73
C LEU A 718 3.01 22.15 3.04
N ARG A 719 3.57 23.36 3.14
CA ARG A 719 3.45 24.25 4.30
C ARG A 719 2.31 25.26 4.20
N ASP A 720 1.58 25.30 3.09
CA ASP A 720 0.49 26.24 2.87
C ASP A 720 -0.63 26.09 3.92
N ALA A 721 -1.37 27.18 4.15
CA ALA A 721 -2.51 27.19 5.06
C ALA A 721 -3.69 26.38 4.46
N ASP A 722 -3.89 26.43 3.14
CA ASP A 722 -4.99 25.75 2.47
C ASP A 722 -4.79 24.24 2.46
N GLY A 723 -5.73 23.51 3.09
CA GLY A 723 -5.66 22.06 3.20
C GLY A 723 -5.72 21.32 1.86
N PHE A 724 -6.46 21.86 0.89
CA PHE A 724 -6.67 21.23 -0.41
C PHE A 724 -5.47 21.43 -1.34
N LEU A 725 -4.86 22.62 -1.33
CA LEU A 725 -3.62 22.92 -2.02
C LEU A 725 -2.50 22.00 -1.53
N ARG A 726 -2.34 21.82 -0.21
CA ARG A 726 -1.38 20.85 0.35
C ARG A 726 -1.63 19.42 -0.13
N TYR A 727 -2.89 19.01 -0.22
CA TYR A 727 -3.25 17.70 -0.76
C TYR A 727 -2.84 17.57 -2.23
N LYS A 728 -3.13 18.58 -3.06
CA LYS A 728 -2.72 18.59 -4.47
C LYS A 728 -1.20 18.60 -4.63
N ALA A 729 -0.47 19.30 -3.76
CA ALA A 729 0.98 19.27 -3.73
C ALA A 729 1.53 17.89 -3.35
N LEU A 730 0.94 17.23 -2.34
CA LEU A 730 1.31 15.88 -1.94
C LEU A 730 1.04 14.87 -3.07
N ALA A 731 -0.14 14.91 -3.69
CA ALA A 731 -0.47 14.05 -4.83
C ALA A 731 0.48 14.27 -6.02
N GLY A 732 0.86 15.52 -6.27
CA GLY A 732 1.86 15.86 -7.28
C GLY A 732 3.24 15.25 -6.98
N LEU A 733 3.69 15.32 -5.73
CA LEU A 733 4.94 14.69 -5.28
C LEU A 733 4.90 13.16 -5.36
N GLU A 734 3.77 12.53 -5.02
CA GLU A 734 3.58 11.08 -5.13
C GLU A 734 3.71 10.61 -6.58
N ARG A 735 3.11 11.36 -7.51
CA ARG A 735 3.23 11.10 -8.95
C ARG A 735 4.69 11.21 -9.42
N LEU A 736 5.36 12.33 -9.10
CA LEU A 736 6.77 12.51 -9.45
C LEU A 736 7.65 11.40 -8.87
N ARG A 737 7.41 10.97 -7.63
CA ARG A 737 8.16 9.88 -6.99
C ARG A 737 7.94 8.53 -7.67
N ARG A 738 6.72 8.28 -8.17
CA ARG A 738 6.35 7.03 -8.85
C ARG A 738 6.93 6.96 -10.25
N ASP A 739 6.78 8.04 -11.02
CA ASP A 739 7.13 8.09 -12.44
C ASP A 739 8.63 8.38 -12.64
N HIS A 740 9.26 9.12 -11.72
CA HIS A 740 10.64 9.62 -11.79
C HIS A 740 11.42 9.33 -10.48
N PRO A 741 11.76 8.07 -10.19
CA PRO A 741 12.44 7.67 -8.95
C PRO A 741 13.85 8.26 -8.78
N GLU A 742 14.45 8.78 -9.86
CA GLU A 742 15.75 9.46 -9.89
C GLU A 742 15.75 10.83 -9.19
N LEU A 743 14.59 11.46 -9.02
CA LEU A 743 14.47 12.77 -8.38
C LEU A 743 14.71 12.69 -6.87
N THR A 744 15.27 13.76 -6.30
CA THR A 744 15.59 13.81 -4.86
C THR A 744 14.48 14.50 -4.08
N PHE A 745 14.06 13.85 -2.98
CA PHE A 745 12.97 14.33 -2.13
C PHE A 745 13.56 14.75 -0.78
N GLY A 746 13.39 16.03 -0.43
CA GLY A 746 13.92 16.62 0.80
C GLY A 746 13.36 15.96 2.07
N ARG A 747 14.08 14.94 2.55
CA ARG A 747 13.66 14.07 3.66
C ARG A 747 13.21 14.86 4.90
N GLU A 748 14.01 15.81 5.36
CA GLU A 748 13.75 16.57 6.58
C GLU A 748 12.42 17.36 6.52
N ALA A 749 12.12 18.00 5.39
CA ALA A 749 10.89 18.78 5.22
C ALA A 749 9.65 17.88 5.22
N ILE A 750 9.74 16.72 4.55
CA ILE A 750 8.65 15.73 4.47
C ILE A 750 8.41 15.09 5.85
N GLU A 751 9.49 14.72 6.54
CA GLU A 751 9.44 14.14 7.88
C GLU A 751 8.87 15.11 8.90
N ALA A 752 9.27 16.39 8.87
CA ALA A 752 8.69 17.44 9.71
C ALA A 752 7.19 17.61 9.45
N ARG A 753 6.76 17.51 8.18
CA ARG A 753 5.35 17.57 7.82
C ARG A 753 4.56 16.36 8.32
N ALA A 754 5.13 15.15 8.21
CA ALA A 754 4.52 13.92 8.72
C ALA A 754 4.34 13.97 10.24
N LEU A 755 5.31 14.54 10.97
CA LEU A 755 5.17 14.79 12.41
C LEU A 755 4.04 15.77 12.72
N LYS A 756 3.87 16.83 11.93
CA LYS A 756 2.76 17.78 12.11
C LYS A 756 1.40 17.13 11.87
N GLU A 757 1.27 16.26 10.86
CA GLU A 757 0.05 15.46 10.65
C GLU A 757 -0.20 14.46 11.78
N GLY A 758 0.84 13.82 12.31
CA GLY A 758 0.72 12.94 13.49
C GLY A 758 0.23 13.69 14.74
N LEU A 759 0.68 14.94 14.94
CA LEU A 759 0.17 15.79 16.03
C LEU A 759 -1.30 16.18 15.81
N LEU A 760 -1.70 16.49 14.57
CA LEU A 760 -3.10 16.75 14.24
C LEU A 760 -3.99 15.53 14.55
N TYR A 761 -3.55 14.34 14.15
CA TYR A 761 -4.22 13.08 14.50
C TYR A 761 -4.42 12.94 16.01
N PHE A 762 -3.35 13.13 16.80
CA PHE A 762 -3.45 13.02 18.25
C PHE A 762 -4.36 14.08 18.86
N ASN A 763 -4.36 15.31 18.33
CA ASN A 763 -5.24 16.37 18.81
C ASN A 763 -6.70 15.95 18.62
N CYS A 764 -7.09 15.57 17.40
CA CYS A 764 -8.43 15.08 17.10
C CYS A 764 -8.82 13.86 17.96
N LEU A 765 -7.90 12.92 18.16
CA LEU A 765 -8.12 11.74 19.01
C LEU A 765 -8.43 12.15 20.46
N THR A 766 -7.68 13.09 21.04
CA THR A 766 -7.90 13.54 22.42
C THR A 766 -9.21 14.31 22.57
N LEU A 767 -9.55 15.16 21.60
CA LEU A 767 -10.82 15.91 21.60
C LEU A 767 -12.01 14.96 21.48
N HIS A 768 -11.92 13.96 20.60
CA HIS A 768 -12.95 12.93 20.44
C HIS A 768 -13.09 12.06 21.70
N ASP A 769 -11.99 11.61 22.31
CA ASP A 769 -12.03 10.82 23.56
C ASP A 769 -12.70 11.58 24.70
N ASN A 770 -12.35 12.85 24.91
CA ASN A 770 -12.93 13.67 25.97
C ASN A 770 -14.45 13.80 25.84
N LEU A 771 -14.95 14.07 24.63
CA LEU A 771 -16.37 14.34 24.37
C LEU A 771 -17.22 13.06 24.26
N PHE A 772 -16.79 12.08 23.47
CA PHE A 772 -17.66 10.98 23.04
C PHE A 772 -17.37 9.65 23.73
N GLU A 773 -16.16 9.43 24.23
CA GLU A 773 -15.80 8.19 24.94
C GLU A 773 -15.87 8.37 26.46
N ARG A 774 -15.33 9.48 26.99
CA ARG A 774 -15.35 9.79 28.44
C ARG A 774 -16.65 10.42 28.88
N ALA A 775 -17.06 11.53 28.26
CA ALA A 775 -18.29 12.23 28.61
C ALA A 775 -19.55 11.57 28.02
N LYS A 776 -19.38 10.58 27.13
CA LYS A 776 -20.46 9.80 26.51
C LYS A 776 -21.53 10.66 25.81
N LEU A 777 -21.10 11.76 25.18
CA LEU A 777 -21.98 12.52 24.29
C LEU A 777 -22.39 11.67 23.08
N SER A 778 -23.51 12.02 22.42
CA SER A 778 -23.99 11.26 21.25
C SER A 778 -22.95 11.27 20.13
N LYS A 779 -22.63 10.09 19.61
CA LYS A 779 -21.72 9.93 18.47
C LYS A 779 -22.34 10.35 17.13
N ASP A 780 -23.65 10.59 17.11
CA ASP A 780 -24.38 11.07 15.92
C ASP A 780 -24.23 12.60 15.69
N ALA A 781 -23.48 13.28 16.56
CA ALA A 781 -23.21 14.70 16.43
C ALA A 781 -22.26 14.97 15.24
N LEU A 782 -22.52 16.03 14.48
CA LEU A 782 -21.71 16.41 13.31
C LEU A 782 -20.23 16.61 13.67
N LEU A 783 -19.96 17.11 14.88
CA LEU A 783 -18.59 17.27 15.40
C LEU A 783 -17.86 15.93 15.58
N ALA A 784 -18.55 14.86 15.97
CA ALA A 784 -17.94 13.54 16.13
C ALA A 784 -17.43 13.02 14.78
N ASP A 785 -18.29 13.08 13.75
CA ASP A 785 -17.96 12.74 12.37
C ASP A 785 -16.81 13.60 11.85
N ALA A 786 -16.88 14.92 12.05
CA ALA A 786 -15.84 15.84 11.60
C ALA A 786 -14.47 15.52 12.23
N LEU A 787 -14.42 15.25 13.54
CA LEU A 787 -13.17 14.86 14.22
C LEU A 787 -12.62 13.52 13.74
N GLN A 788 -13.49 12.53 13.53
CA GLN A 788 -13.09 11.22 12.98
C GLN A 788 -12.56 11.34 11.56
N GLU A 789 -13.21 12.11 10.68
CA GLU A 789 -12.75 12.34 9.32
C GLU A 789 -11.39 13.07 9.29
N LYS A 790 -11.21 14.10 10.12
CA LYS A 790 -9.93 14.83 10.21
C LYS A 790 -8.82 13.91 10.72
N MET A 791 -9.12 13.05 11.71
CA MET A 791 -8.20 12.03 12.21
C MET A 791 -7.83 11.02 11.13
N ALA A 792 -8.80 10.45 10.41
CA ALA A 792 -8.57 9.50 9.33
C ALA A 792 -7.70 10.10 8.20
N ARG A 793 -8.01 11.33 7.78
CA ARG A 793 -7.24 12.07 6.77
C ARG A 793 -5.81 12.38 7.22
N ALA A 794 -5.61 12.73 8.49
CA ALA A 794 -4.27 12.94 9.04
C ALA A 794 -3.46 11.63 9.02
N GLY A 795 -4.08 10.50 9.38
CA GLY A 795 -3.46 9.17 9.28
C GLY A 795 -3.09 8.80 7.85
N ASP A 796 -3.99 9.00 6.89
CA ASP A 796 -3.75 8.78 5.46
C ASP A 796 -2.55 9.61 4.96
N ARG A 797 -2.52 10.92 5.26
CA ARG A 797 -1.42 11.80 4.89
C ARG A 797 -0.09 11.39 5.51
N VAL A 798 -0.09 10.85 6.73
CA VAL A 798 1.13 10.29 7.33
C VAL A 798 1.67 9.15 6.46
N TYR A 799 0.84 8.19 6.06
CA TYR A 799 1.30 7.10 5.17
C TYR A 799 1.80 7.62 3.82
N ARG A 800 1.09 8.56 3.20
CA ARG A 800 1.51 9.18 1.92
C ARG A 800 2.86 9.89 2.03
N LEU A 801 3.05 10.69 3.07
CA LEU A 801 4.32 11.38 3.33
C LEU A 801 5.46 10.39 3.62
N LEU A 802 5.18 9.31 4.34
CA LEU A 802 6.15 8.21 4.53
C LEU A 802 6.48 7.54 3.19
N GLY A 803 5.52 7.37 2.29
CA GLY A 803 5.72 6.83 0.94
C GLY A 803 6.59 7.72 0.02
N LEU A 804 6.79 9.00 0.36
CA LEU A 804 7.77 9.85 -0.33
C LEU A 804 9.20 9.59 0.15
N VAL A 805 9.39 9.25 1.44
CA VAL A 805 10.71 9.05 2.06
C VAL A 805 11.18 7.61 1.90
N TYR A 806 10.29 6.66 2.13
CA TYR A 806 10.51 5.21 2.06
C TYR A 806 9.91 4.66 0.76
N PRO A 807 10.25 3.43 0.33
CA PRO A 807 9.65 2.86 -0.88
C PRO A 807 8.12 2.83 -0.78
N TRP A 808 7.45 3.56 -1.67
CA TRP A 808 6.01 3.78 -1.59
C TRP A 808 5.19 2.48 -1.64
N LYS A 809 5.64 1.48 -2.41
CA LYS A 809 4.99 0.16 -2.50
C LYS A 809 4.99 -0.56 -1.16
N ASP A 810 6.08 -0.46 -0.42
CA ASP A 810 6.22 -1.14 0.86
C ASP A 810 5.36 -0.46 1.93
N ILE A 811 5.31 0.88 1.92
CA ILE A 811 4.43 1.64 2.81
C ILE A 811 2.96 1.35 2.50
N ALA A 812 2.59 1.29 1.22
CA ALA A 812 1.23 0.94 0.79
C ALA A 812 0.86 -0.49 1.19
N ALA A 813 1.76 -1.47 0.99
CA ALA A 813 1.56 -2.84 1.40
C ALA A 813 1.45 -2.98 2.92
N ALA A 814 2.30 -2.27 3.69
CA ALA A 814 2.24 -2.25 5.13
C ALA A 814 0.93 -1.64 5.64
N ARG A 815 0.50 -0.51 5.07
CA ARG A 815 -0.80 0.09 5.36
C ARG A 815 -1.95 -0.88 5.09
N TYR A 816 -1.97 -1.50 3.91
CA TYR A 816 -3.00 -2.47 3.55
C TYR A 816 -3.06 -3.63 4.54
N ALA A 817 -1.89 -4.18 4.91
CA ALA A 817 -1.81 -5.24 5.90
C ALA A 817 -2.28 -4.80 7.29
N ILE A 818 -2.06 -3.54 7.66
CA ILE A 818 -2.51 -2.97 8.95
C ILE A 818 -4.02 -2.80 8.98
N GLU A 819 -4.60 -2.22 7.93
CA GLU A 819 -6.02 -1.86 7.85
C GLU A 819 -6.90 -3.10 7.57
N HIS A 820 -6.49 -3.95 6.62
CA HIS A 820 -7.32 -5.03 6.08
C HIS A 820 -6.78 -6.44 6.39
N GLY A 821 -5.55 -6.56 6.87
CA GLY A 821 -4.93 -7.85 7.15
C GLY A 821 -5.48 -8.54 8.40
N ASP A 822 -5.36 -9.88 8.42
CA ASP A 822 -5.59 -10.68 9.60
C ASP A 822 -4.61 -10.31 10.75
N ALA A 823 -4.82 -10.85 11.95
CA ALA A 823 -3.99 -10.48 13.11
C ALA A 823 -2.47 -10.67 12.88
N ARG A 824 -2.08 -11.58 11.98
CA ARG A 824 -0.69 -11.86 11.64
C ARG A 824 -0.15 -10.90 10.58
N ALA A 825 -0.89 -10.64 9.52
CA ALA A 825 -0.56 -9.66 8.49
C ALA A 825 -0.49 -8.25 9.08
N ARG A 826 -1.43 -7.89 9.95
CA ARG A 826 -1.42 -6.61 10.69
C ARG A 826 -0.17 -6.47 11.55
N ALA A 827 0.17 -7.49 12.34
CA ALA A 827 1.38 -7.48 13.15
C ALA A 827 2.66 -7.38 12.27
N SER A 828 2.66 -8.02 11.11
CA SER A 828 3.77 -7.95 10.15
C SER A 828 3.90 -6.56 9.53
N GLY A 829 2.79 -5.91 9.18
CA GLY A 829 2.76 -4.54 8.68
C GLY A 829 3.25 -3.53 9.71
N ILE A 830 2.81 -3.63 10.98
CA ILE A 830 3.30 -2.79 12.08
C ILE A 830 4.80 -3.00 12.30
N GLU A 831 5.27 -4.25 12.33
CA GLU A 831 6.68 -4.58 12.50
C GLU A 831 7.54 -4.04 11.35
N TYR A 832 7.02 -4.08 10.11
CA TYR A 832 7.70 -3.49 8.97
C TYR A 832 7.88 -1.98 9.17
N VAL A 833 6.79 -1.26 9.50
CA VAL A 833 6.86 0.19 9.76
C VAL A 833 7.80 0.49 10.93
N ASP A 834 7.80 -0.32 11.98
CA ASP A 834 8.69 -0.13 13.14
C ASP A 834 10.17 -0.26 12.80
N ASN A 835 10.50 -1.15 11.88
CA ASN A 835 11.88 -1.39 11.44
C ASN A 835 12.40 -0.31 10.48
N ILE A 836 11.54 0.26 9.63
CA ILE A 836 11.95 1.31 8.67
C ILE A 836 12.04 2.69 9.31
N LEU A 837 11.16 3.00 10.28
CA LEU A 837 11.15 4.29 10.94
C LEU A 837 12.34 4.41 11.89
N SER A 838 12.99 5.56 11.91
CA SER A 838 14.14 5.82 12.78
C SER A 838 14.00 7.13 13.57
N GLY A 839 14.70 7.21 14.70
CA GLY A 839 14.84 8.45 15.46
C GLY A 839 13.52 9.05 15.99
N PRO A 840 13.31 10.38 15.89
CA PRO A 840 12.13 11.07 16.41
C PRO A 840 10.81 10.64 15.78
N ILE A 841 10.83 10.25 14.51
CA ILE A 841 9.65 9.89 13.72
C ILE A 841 9.05 8.59 14.22
N ARG A 842 9.89 7.57 14.40
CA ARG A 842 9.48 6.31 15.01
C ARG A 842 8.80 6.57 16.36
N LYS A 843 9.44 7.35 17.24
CA LYS A 843 8.91 7.63 18.58
C LYS A 843 7.55 8.33 18.56
N ARG A 844 7.30 9.22 17.60
CA ARG A 844 6.08 10.05 17.55
C ARG A 844 4.98 9.47 16.68
N LEU A 845 5.28 8.70 15.64
CA LEU A 845 4.28 8.13 14.73
C LEU A 845 3.91 6.68 15.05
N MET A 846 4.80 5.89 15.68
CA MET A 846 4.45 4.51 16.05
C MET A 846 3.20 4.40 16.94
N PRO A 847 2.97 5.27 17.94
CA PRO A 847 1.73 5.28 18.72
C PRO A 847 0.43 5.38 17.90
N LEU A 848 0.50 6.00 16.71
CA LEU A 848 -0.63 6.15 15.79
C LEU A 848 -0.85 4.88 14.95
N ILE A 849 0.23 4.19 14.61
CA ILE A 849 0.26 3.04 13.68
C ILE A 849 0.06 1.71 14.44
N ASP A 850 0.50 1.64 15.68
CA ASP A 850 0.46 0.45 16.51
C ASP A 850 -0.98 0.11 16.96
N ASP A 851 -1.24 -1.19 17.14
CA ASP A 851 -2.56 -1.73 17.51
C ASP A 851 -2.78 -1.64 19.04
N LEU A 852 -2.65 -0.42 19.56
CA LEU A 852 -2.80 -0.13 20.98
C LEU A 852 -4.29 0.02 21.36
N PRO A 853 -4.71 -0.49 22.53
CA PRO A 853 -5.99 -0.15 23.13
C PRO A 853 -6.20 1.37 23.19
N LEU A 854 -7.44 1.83 23.00
CA LEU A 854 -7.78 3.25 22.91
C LEU A 854 -7.26 4.07 24.09
N ASP A 855 -7.39 3.55 25.31
CA ASP A 855 -6.95 4.19 26.55
C ASP A 855 -5.43 4.36 26.63
N GLN A 856 -4.65 3.45 26.06
CA GLN A 856 -3.21 3.58 25.95
C GLN A 856 -2.83 4.57 24.85
N ARG A 857 -3.53 4.55 23.72
CA ARG A 857 -3.30 5.46 22.59
C ARG A 857 -3.55 6.91 22.99
N VAL A 858 -4.65 7.19 23.69
CA VAL A 858 -4.98 8.52 24.23
C VAL A 858 -3.95 8.98 25.25
N ARG A 859 -3.45 8.09 26.13
CA ARG A 859 -2.36 8.42 27.05
C ARG A 859 -1.09 8.83 26.30
N GLN A 860 -0.72 8.11 25.24
CA GLN A 860 0.43 8.47 24.41
C GLN A 860 0.21 9.77 23.64
N ALA A 861 -1.02 10.03 23.19
CA ALA A 861 -1.42 11.29 22.55
C ALA A 861 -1.23 12.50 23.48
N HIS A 862 -1.69 12.41 24.73
CA HIS A 862 -1.46 13.45 25.74
C HIS A 862 0.03 13.71 26.01
N VAL A 863 0.85 12.66 26.06
CA VAL A 863 2.31 12.80 26.20
C VAL A 863 2.93 13.49 24.98
N ALA A 864 2.48 13.15 23.76
CA ALA A 864 2.98 13.74 22.52
C ALA A 864 2.60 15.22 22.38
N LEU A 865 1.37 15.57 22.74
CA LEU A 865 0.83 16.94 22.71
C LEU A 865 1.24 17.78 23.92
N LYS A 866 1.78 17.16 24.97
CA LYS A 866 2.01 17.78 26.29
C LYS A 866 0.73 18.36 26.89
N THR A 867 -0.38 17.64 26.76
CA THR A 867 -1.70 18.03 27.28
C THR A 867 -2.16 17.09 28.40
N ARG A 868 -3.17 17.52 29.15
CA ARG A 868 -3.91 16.69 30.11
C ARG A 868 -5.31 16.37 29.57
N PRO A 869 -5.99 15.32 30.06
CA PRO A 869 -7.42 15.14 29.84
C PRO A 869 -8.19 16.39 30.31
N ARG A 870 -9.14 16.83 29.52
CA ARG A 870 -9.97 18.02 29.78
C ARG A 870 -11.41 17.60 30.01
N ASP A 871 -12.17 18.45 30.69
CA ASP A 871 -13.62 18.28 30.77
C ASP A 871 -14.30 18.73 29.47
N VAL A 872 -15.63 18.62 29.43
CA VAL A 872 -16.43 18.95 28.24
C VAL A 872 -16.33 20.43 27.90
N GLU A 873 -16.43 21.32 28.89
CA GLU A 873 -16.41 22.78 28.69
C GLU A 873 -15.03 23.26 28.20
N GLU A 874 -13.93 22.84 28.83
CA GLU A 874 -12.56 23.17 28.38
C GLU A 874 -12.28 22.61 26.97
N THR A 875 -12.87 21.46 26.62
CA THR A 875 -12.71 20.85 25.28
C THR A 875 -13.49 21.62 24.21
N LEU A 876 -14.74 21.99 24.50
CA LEU A 876 -15.57 22.79 23.59
C LEU A 876 -15.02 24.20 23.43
N LEU A 877 -14.51 24.82 24.51
CA LEU A 877 -13.84 26.12 24.43
C LEU A 877 -12.64 26.11 23.47
N GLN A 878 -11.83 25.05 23.49
CA GLN A 878 -10.73 24.90 22.53
C GLN A 878 -11.28 24.81 21.09
N LEU A 879 -12.34 24.04 20.87
CA LEU A 879 -12.90 23.82 19.54
C LEU A 879 -13.61 25.06 18.97
N ILE A 880 -14.31 25.83 19.80
CA ILE A 880 -14.95 27.11 19.41
C ILE A 880 -13.90 28.11 18.88
N ASN A 881 -12.69 28.08 19.47
CA ASN A 881 -11.55 28.90 19.06
C ASN A 881 -10.63 28.21 18.03
N ASP A 882 -11.04 27.10 17.42
CA ASP A 882 -10.22 26.41 16.42
C ASP A 882 -10.17 27.20 15.10
N ASP A 883 -8.99 27.21 14.47
CA ASP A 883 -8.76 27.84 13.16
C ASP A 883 -9.64 27.20 12.07
N ASP A 884 -10.01 25.93 12.21
CA ASP A 884 -10.93 25.25 11.30
C ASP A 884 -12.38 25.67 11.57
N GLN A 885 -12.91 26.56 10.72
CA GLN A 885 -14.28 27.07 10.79
C GLN A 885 -15.36 25.98 10.90
N ILE A 886 -15.12 24.78 10.35
CA ILE A 886 -16.09 23.68 10.38
C ILE A 886 -16.11 23.03 11.76
N LEU A 887 -14.94 22.81 12.38
CA LEU A 887 -14.85 22.27 13.73
C LEU A 887 -15.42 23.27 14.74
N ALA A 888 -15.13 24.56 14.57
CA ALA A 888 -15.67 25.61 15.42
C ALA A 888 -17.20 25.73 15.30
N ALA A 889 -17.74 25.78 14.08
CA ALA A 889 -19.19 25.84 13.87
C ALA A 889 -19.90 24.59 14.42
N ALA A 890 -19.35 23.39 14.20
CA ALA A 890 -19.91 22.15 14.74
C ALA A 890 -19.82 22.06 16.27
N ALA A 891 -18.80 22.67 16.89
CA ALA A 891 -18.70 22.76 18.34
C ALA A 891 -19.72 23.72 18.94
N ILE A 892 -19.96 24.86 18.29
CA ILE A 892 -21.00 25.82 18.68
C ILE A 892 -22.40 25.17 18.57
N ASP A 893 -22.66 24.43 17.50
CA ASP A 893 -23.91 23.68 17.32
C ASP A 893 -24.08 22.63 18.44
N LEU A 894 -23.02 21.92 18.83
CA LEU A 894 -23.07 20.99 19.95
C LEU A 894 -23.31 21.68 21.31
N VAL A 895 -22.81 22.91 21.51
CA VAL A 895 -23.12 23.72 22.71
C VAL A 895 -24.61 24.06 22.77
N GLU A 896 -25.20 24.42 21.63
CA GLU A 896 -26.64 24.69 21.48
C GLU A 896 -27.47 23.44 21.77
N GLU A 897 -27.19 22.32 21.10
CA GLU A 897 -27.90 21.04 21.26
C GLU A 897 -27.90 20.55 22.71
N ARG A 898 -26.79 20.78 23.43
CA ARG A 898 -26.60 20.35 24.82
C ARG A 898 -26.98 21.42 25.84
N LYS A 899 -27.36 22.63 25.39
CA LYS A 899 -27.73 23.78 26.24
C LYS A 899 -26.62 24.14 27.23
N LEU A 900 -25.36 24.07 26.81
CA LEU A 900 -24.17 24.37 27.64
C LEU A 900 -23.87 25.88 27.66
N TRP A 901 -24.80 26.65 28.22
CA TRP A 901 -24.78 28.12 28.15
C TRP A 901 -23.70 28.80 29.01
N THR A 902 -22.93 28.02 29.78
CA THR A 902 -21.71 28.49 30.45
C THR A 902 -20.70 29.06 29.45
N LEU A 903 -20.69 28.57 28.20
CA LEU A 903 -19.82 29.02 27.12
C LEU A 903 -20.42 30.16 26.26
N ALA A 904 -21.58 30.72 26.63
CA ALA A 904 -22.23 31.76 25.83
C ALA A 904 -21.36 33.01 25.68
N GLY A 905 -20.63 33.40 26.74
CA GLY A 905 -19.69 34.53 26.68
C GLY A 905 -18.50 34.27 25.73
N ASP A 906 -18.05 33.02 25.62
CA ASP A 906 -16.99 32.64 24.68
C ASP A 906 -17.49 32.65 23.23
N ILE A 907 -18.75 32.27 22.99
CA ILE A 907 -19.38 32.37 21.67
C ILE A 907 -19.54 33.84 21.25
N GLU A 908 -19.93 34.72 22.19
CA GLU A 908 -19.96 36.18 21.96
C GLU A 908 -18.56 36.71 21.62
N PHE A 909 -17.54 36.30 22.35
CA PHE A 909 -16.16 36.70 22.09
C PHE A 909 -15.69 36.31 20.67
N VAL A 910 -15.97 35.07 20.24
CA VAL A 910 -15.63 34.62 18.88
C VAL A 910 -16.39 35.39 17.81
N LEU A 911 -17.67 35.71 18.03
CA LEU A 911 -18.46 36.52 17.11
C LEU A 911 -17.88 37.94 16.93
N GLU A 912 -17.30 38.52 17.99
CA GLU A 912 -16.72 39.86 17.97
C GLU A 912 -15.29 39.92 17.38
N HIS A 913 -14.49 38.87 17.53
CA HIS A 913 -13.04 38.92 17.26
C HIS A 913 -12.56 38.05 16.09
N ARG A 914 -13.41 37.17 15.55
CA ARG A 914 -13.06 36.32 14.41
C ARG A 914 -13.20 37.07 13.09
N ASP A 915 -12.46 36.64 12.06
CA ASP A 915 -12.54 37.25 10.72
C ASP A 915 -13.97 37.17 10.17
N VAL A 916 -14.44 38.28 9.60
CA VAL A 916 -15.78 38.41 8.98
C VAL A 916 -15.97 37.41 7.84
N LYS A 917 -14.89 36.89 7.26
CA LYS A 917 -14.92 35.85 6.22
C LYS A 917 -15.33 34.46 6.74
N ASP A 918 -15.30 34.20 8.04
CA ASP A 918 -15.69 32.91 8.64
C ASP A 918 -17.21 32.79 8.83
N LEU A 919 -17.93 32.84 7.70
CA LEU A 919 -19.40 32.91 7.66
C LEU A 919 -20.08 31.78 8.45
N PHE A 920 -19.55 30.55 8.38
CA PHE A 920 -20.16 29.40 9.06
C PHE A 920 -20.15 29.53 10.58
N VAL A 921 -19.11 30.14 11.14
CA VAL A 921 -18.97 30.35 12.58
C VAL A 921 -19.86 31.50 13.02
N PHE A 922 -19.93 32.56 12.21
CA PHE A 922 -20.83 33.69 12.44
C PHE A 922 -22.31 33.26 12.47
N GLU A 923 -22.75 32.46 11.49
CA GLU A 923 -24.10 31.90 11.44
C GLU A 923 -24.39 31.00 12.64
N ALA A 924 -23.49 30.05 12.95
CA ALA A 924 -23.66 29.13 14.06
C ALA A 924 -23.70 29.85 15.43
N ALA A 925 -22.81 30.82 15.65
CA ALA A 925 -22.75 31.62 16.87
C ALA A 925 -24.01 32.47 17.05
N SER A 926 -24.44 33.17 16.00
CA SER A 926 -25.66 33.98 16.03
C SER A 926 -26.89 33.11 16.33
N TRP A 927 -26.96 31.93 15.69
CA TRP A 927 -28.02 30.96 15.92
C TRP A 927 -28.04 30.45 17.36
N ALA A 928 -26.89 30.04 17.90
CA ALA A 928 -26.75 29.52 19.26
C ALA A 928 -27.00 30.59 20.35
N LEU A 929 -26.67 31.87 20.10
CA LEU A 929 -26.90 32.93 21.08
C LEU A 929 -28.37 33.33 21.18
N ALA A 930 -29.13 33.33 20.08
CA ALA A 930 -30.58 33.51 20.21
C ALA A 930 -31.31 32.21 20.57
N ALA A 931 -30.71 31.05 20.27
CA ALA A 931 -30.67 29.83 21.09
C ALA A 931 -30.95 30.02 22.60
N HIS A 932 -30.02 30.76 23.19
CA HIS A 932 -29.96 31.02 24.62
C HIS A 932 -30.98 32.07 25.09
N ARG A 933 -31.21 33.12 24.29
CA ARG A 933 -31.98 34.32 24.69
C ARG A 933 -33.49 34.22 24.49
N LEU A 934 -34.00 33.28 23.69
CA LEU A 934 -35.42 33.18 23.31
C LEU A 934 -36.04 31.80 23.61
N PRO A 935 -37.32 31.71 24.01
CA PRO A 935 -38.06 30.44 24.11
C PRO A 935 -38.34 29.79 22.74
N ASP A 936 -38.35 28.45 22.66
CA ASP A 936 -38.47 27.68 21.40
C ASP A 936 -39.73 28.02 20.56
N ASN A 937 -40.88 28.22 21.21
CA ASN A 937 -42.13 28.59 20.54
C ASN A 937 -42.07 30.01 19.94
N THR A 938 -41.36 30.91 20.62
CA THR A 938 -41.14 32.30 20.21
C THR A 938 -40.08 32.36 19.10
N ARG A 939 -39.08 31.47 19.14
CA ARG A 939 -38.10 31.32 18.06
C ARG A 939 -38.75 30.86 16.75
N ARG A 940 -39.60 29.83 16.80
CA ARG A 940 -40.31 29.32 15.61
C ARG A 940 -41.22 30.34 14.95
N SER A 941 -41.76 31.30 15.71
CA SER A 941 -42.65 32.35 15.20
C SER A 941 -41.93 33.66 14.82
N LEU A 942 -40.84 34.03 15.51
CA LEU A 942 -40.11 35.29 15.28
C LEU A 942 -38.93 35.16 14.32
N TRP A 943 -38.26 34.00 14.26
CA TRP A 943 -37.12 33.79 13.38
C TRP A 943 -37.55 33.21 12.04
N LEU A 944 -37.80 34.13 11.10
CA LEU A 944 -37.99 33.87 9.68
C LEU A 944 -36.66 33.62 8.94
N GLU A 945 -35.53 33.57 9.65
CA GLU A 945 -34.20 33.38 9.06
C GLU A 945 -33.93 31.90 8.67
N PRO A 946 -33.10 31.67 7.63
CA PRO A 946 -32.69 30.34 7.20
C PRO A 946 -31.96 29.57 8.31
N LEU A 947 -31.99 28.24 8.24
CA LEU A 947 -31.19 27.41 9.15
C LEU A 947 -29.71 27.67 8.88
N PRO A 948 -28.84 27.74 9.90
CA PRO A 948 -27.42 27.95 9.68
C PRO A 948 -26.82 26.76 8.93
N VAL A 949 -25.77 27.00 8.15
CA VAL A 949 -25.14 25.97 7.30
C VAL A 949 -24.75 24.71 8.09
N VAL A 950 -24.31 24.84 9.34
CA VAL A 950 -23.97 23.70 10.22
C VAL A 950 -25.16 22.76 10.44
N GLN A 951 -26.35 23.31 10.64
CA GLN A 951 -27.58 22.56 10.85
C GLN A 951 -28.13 21.95 9.56
N LEU A 952 -27.90 22.61 8.42
CA LEU A 952 -28.19 22.04 7.09
C LEU A 952 -27.25 20.87 6.82
N ALA A 953 -25.94 21.01 7.06
CA ALA A 953 -24.95 19.97 6.88
C ALA A 953 -25.24 18.74 7.76
N ALA A 954 -25.62 18.94 9.03
CA ALA A 954 -26.02 17.86 9.95
C ALA A 954 -27.22 17.05 9.43
N ARG A 955 -28.21 17.72 8.82
CA ARG A 955 -29.39 17.07 8.24
C ARG A 955 -29.07 16.40 6.90
N LEU A 956 -28.29 17.05 6.03
CA LEU A 956 -27.83 16.48 4.75
C LEU A 956 -27.03 15.20 4.98
N ARG A 957 -26.14 15.16 5.98
CA ARG A 957 -25.34 13.98 6.35
C ARG A 957 -26.17 12.71 6.54
N ARG A 958 -27.42 12.85 7.01
CA ARG A 958 -28.34 11.74 7.27
C ARG A 958 -29.03 11.21 5.99
N VAL A 959 -29.00 11.96 4.90
CA VAL A 959 -29.50 11.50 3.59
C VAL A 959 -28.51 10.48 3.02
N PRO A 960 -28.95 9.30 2.54
CA PRO A 960 -28.05 8.25 2.04
C PRO A 960 -27.07 8.72 0.95
N LEU A 961 -27.45 9.70 0.12
CA LEU A 961 -26.58 10.28 -0.92
C LEU A 961 -25.31 10.91 -0.36
N PHE A 962 -25.42 11.50 0.84
CA PHE A 962 -24.42 12.36 1.45
C PHE A 962 -23.64 11.65 2.57
N GLN A 963 -23.96 10.40 2.88
CA GLN A 963 -23.30 9.61 3.94
C GLN A 963 -21.81 9.32 3.66
N SER A 964 -21.38 9.31 2.41
CA SER A 964 -19.96 9.18 2.04
C SER A 964 -19.29 10.54 1.83
N VAL A 965 -20.06 11.63 1.79
CA VAL A 965 -19.56 12.95 1.47
C VAL A 965 -18.90 13.55 2.70
N PRO A 966 -17.65 14.04 2.58
CA PRO A 966 -16.96 14.57 3.73
C PRO A 966 -17.65 15.81 4.30
N ILE A 967 -17.52 16.02 5.61
CA ILE A 967 -18.18 17.14 6.30
C ILE A 967 -17.81 18.49 5.67
N ASP A 968 -16.55 18.69 5.29
CA ASP A 968 -16.12 19.94 4.64
C ASP A 968 -16.86 20.21 3.33
N GLU A 969 -17.20 19.17 2.56
CA GLU A 969 -17.97 19.30 1.33
C GLU A 969 -19.46 19.46 1.63
N LEU A 970 -19.97 18.87 2.72
CA LEU A 970 -21.37 19.06 3.13
C LEU A 970 -21.66 20.50 3.52
N PHE A 971 -20.74 21.19 4.20
CA PHE A 971 -20.86 22.63 4.46
C PHE A 971 -20.89 23.43 3.14
N ARG A 972 -20.07 23.06 2.16
CA ARG A 972 -20.09 23.70 0.83
C ARG A 972 -21.40 23.46 0.09
N ILE A 973 -21.90 22.23 0.07
CA ILE A 973 -23.17 21.86 -0.59
C ILE A 973 -24.35 22.56 0.10
N ALA A 974 -24.36 22.58 1.44
CA ALA A 974 -25.36 23.28 2.22
C ALA A 974 -25.39 24.79 1.93
N GLY A 975 -24.22 25.42 1.75
CA GLY A 975 -24.12 26.83 1.39
C GLY A 975 -24.49 27.16 -0.07
N LEU A 976 -24.48 26.18 -0.97
CA LEU A 976 -24.87 26.36 -2.38
C LEU A 976 -26.39 26.20 -2.59
N GLY A 977 -27.04 25.34 -1.81
CA GLY A 977 -28.46 25.04 -1.97
C GLY A 977 -29.37 26.17 -1.50
N ARG A 978 -30.49 26.38 -2.21
CA ARG A 978 -31.50 27.34 -1.79
C ARG A 978 -32.43 26.70 -0.77
N GLN A 979 -32.47 27.24 0.44
CA GLN A 979 -33.45 26.80 1.42
C GLN A 979 -34.85 27.31 1.07
N ILE A 980 -35.82 26.41 0.98
CA ILE A 980 -37.24 26.70 0.70
C ILE A 980 -38.07 26.18 1.87
N ARG A 981 -38.98 27.01 2.39
CA ARG A 981 -39.97 26.61 3.39
C ARG A 981 -41.36 26.58 2.76
N TYR A 982 -42.07 25.48 2.97
CA TYR A 982 -43.44 25.27 2.51
C TYR A 982 -44.39 25.26 3.70
N GLU A 983 -45.52 25.97 3.57
CA GLU A 983 -46.64 25.85 4.52
C GLU A 983 -47.31 24.46 4.37
N SER A 984 -48.10 24.07 5.37
CA SER A 984 -48.92 22.84 5.31
C SER A 984 -49.89 22.87 4.11
N GLY A 985 -50.03 21.74 3.41
CA GLY A 985 -50.96 21.55 2.28
C GLY A 985 -50.44 22.03 0.92
N ARG A 986 -49.22 22.55 0.84
CA ARG A 986 -48.62 23.04 -0.41
C ARG A 986 -48.15 21.89 -1.31
N LEU A 987 -48.26 22.11 -2.61
CA LEU A 987 -47.81 21.19 -3.65
C LEU A 987 -46.32 21.39 -3.91
N ILE A 988 -45.52 20.31 -3.84
CA ILE A 988 -44.09 20.33 -4.22
C ILE A 988 -43.93 19.82 -5.66
N TYR A 989 -44.57 18.68 -5.97
CA TYR A 989 -44.55 18.09 -7.32
C TYR A 989 -45.94 17.61 -7.71
N GLN A 990 -46.23 17.65 -9.01
CA GLN A 990 -47.47 17.14 -9.60
C GLN A 990 -47.17 15.93 -10.49
N GLU A 991 -48.00 14.89 -10.37
CA GLU A 991 -47.93 13.71 -11.25
C GLU A 991 -48.00 14.11 -12.74
N GLY A 992 -47.09 13.58 -13.56
CA GLY A 992 -46.99 13.87 -14.99
C GLY A 992 -46.21 15.15 -15.35
N ALA A 993 -45.85 15.99 -14.39
CA ALA A 993 -45.02 17.17 -14.65
C ALA A 993 -43.52 16.83 -14.63
N LEU A 994 -42.72 17.50 -15.47
CA LEU A 994 -41.26 17.44 -15.38
C LEU A 994 -40.80 18.25 -14.16
N PRO A 995 -39.92 17.69 -13.30
CA PRO A 995 -39.42 18.43 -12.15
C PRO A 995 -38.32 19.41 -12.56
N ASP A 996 -38.49 20.67 -12.17
CA ASP A 996 -37.52 21.74 -12.48
C ASP A 996 -36.37 21.82 -11.46
N GLN A 997 -36.51 21.19 -10.30
CA GLN A 997 -35.56 21.21 -9.18
C GLN A 997 -35.59 19.88 -8.44
N VAL A 998 -34.51 19.55 -7.73
CA VAL A 998 -34.46 18.46 -6.75
C VAL A 998 -34.63 19.03 -5.35
N HIS A 999 -35.51 18.43 -4.55
CA HIS A 999 -35.73 18.83 -3.16
C HIS A 999 -35.19 17.79 -2.17
N PHE A 1000 -34.32 18.23 -1.26
CA PHE A 1000 -33.93 17.48 -0.08
C PHE A 1000 -34.85 17.88 1.05
N LEU A 1001 -35.74 16.98 1.45
CA LEU A 1001 -36.62 17.14 2.60
C LEU A 1001 -35.78 17.06 3.87
N LEU A 1002 -35.65 18.17 4.60
CA LEU A 1002 -34.80 18.28 5.79
C LEU A 1002 -35.59 18.24 7.10
N ASP A 1003 -36.81 18.79 7.11
CA ASP A 1003 -37.69 18.85 8.28
C ASP A 1003 -39.17 18.96 7.84
N GLY A 1004 -40.10 18.45 8.65
CA GLY A 1004 -41.54 18.33 8.33
C GLY A 1004 -41.91 17.11 7.48
N GLY A 1005 -43.22 16.81 7.37
CA GLY A 1005 -43.77 15.68 6.63
C GLY A 1005 -44.33 16.01 5.24
N VAL A 1006 -44.16 15.07 4.30
CA VAL A 1006 -44.79 15.12 2.97
C VAL A 1006 -45.49 13.80 2.65
N THR A 1007 -46.57 13.85 1.88
CA THR A 1007 -47.26 12.67 1.35
C THR A 1007 -47.10 12.60 -0.16
N SER A 1008 -46.92 11.38 -0.66
CA SER A 1008 -46.88 11.05 -2.08
C SER A 1008 -48.11 10.23 -2.44
N THR A 1009 -48.84 10.66 -3.47
CA THR A 1009 -50.06 10.00 -3.97
C THR A 1009 -49.95 9.74 -5.46
N ALA A 1010 -50.06 8.46 -5.85
CA ALA A 1010 -50.26 8.05 -7.24
C ALA A 1010 -51.76 7.93 -7.56
N LEU A 1011 -52.16 8.17 -8.81
CA LEU A 1011 -53.53 7.96 -9.28
C LEU A 1011 -54.08 6.57 -8.87
N GLY A 1012 -55.11 6.56 -8.01
CA GLY A 1012 -55.81 5.35 -7.56
C GLY A 1012 -55.14 4.55 -6.45
N LYS A 1013 -54.10 5.09 -5.78
CA LYS A 1013 -53.43 4.46 -4.62
C LYS A 1013 -53.52 5.35 -3.37
N ASP A 1014 -53.41 4.71 -2.20
CA ASP A 1014 -53.37 5.41 -0.91
C ASP A 1014 -52.12 6.29 -0.78
N ALA A 1015 -52.26 7.40 -0.04
CA ALA A 1015 -51.18 8.33 0.23
C ALA A 1015 -50.08 7.65 1.05
N ARG A 1016 -48.84 7.69 0.55
CA ARG A 1016 -47.66 7.23 1.28
C ARG A 1016 -46.99 8.41 1.96
N GLU A 1017 -46.80 8.31 3.27
CA GLU A 1017 -46.03 9.29 4.03
C GLU A 1017 -44.53 9.12 3.78
N ILE A 1018 -43.84 10.24 3.56
CA ILE A 1018 -42.38 10.33 3.41
C ILE A 1018 -41.87 11.18 4.58
N LEU A 1019 -41.03 10.57 5.40
CA LEU A 1019 -40.44 11.20 6.58
C LEU A 1019 -39.08 11.84 6.24
N PRO A 1020 -38.71 12.97 6.88
CA PRO A 1020 -37.39 13.56 6.75
C PRO A 1020 -36.33 12.69 7.46
N PRO A 1021 -35.07 12.65 6.99
CA PRO A 1021 -34.58 13.30 5.77
C PRO A 1021 -34.81 12.42 4.53
N ALA A 1022 -35.33 13.01 3.44
CA ALA A 1022 -35.63 12.29 2.19
C ALA A 1022 -35.25 13.08 0.93
N LEU A 1023 -35.08 12.37 -0.18
CA LEU A 1023 -34.76 12.94 -1.48
C LEU A 1023 -35.98 12.85 -2.40
N LEU A 1024 -36.42 13.98 -2.94
CA LEU A 1024 -37.63 14.09 -3.77
C LEU A 1024 -37.26 14.53 -5.20
N GLY A 1025 -37.80 13.85 -6.21
CA GLY A 1025 -37.67 14.21 -7.63
C GLY A 1025 -36.28 14.00 -8.26
N PHE A 1026 -35.34 13.37 -7.55
CA PHE A 1026 -33.94 13.26 -8.00
C PHE A 1026 -33.73 12.41 -9.25
N GLU A 1027 -34.38 11.25 -9.35
CA GLU A 1027 -34.24 10.37 -10.52
C GLU A 1027 -34.82 11.04 -11.76
N GLN A 1028 -36.00 11.63 -11.60
CA GLN A 1028 -36.73 12.34 -12.65
C GLN A 1028 -35.96 13.53 -13.20
N VAL A 1029 -35.24 14.27 -12.35
CA VAL A 1029 -34.36 15.36 -12.79
C VAL A 1029 -33.11 14.83 -13.53
N LEU A 1030 -32.58 13.68 -13.13
CA LEU A 1030 -31.38 13.12 -13.77
C LEU A 1030 -31.69 12.45 -15.12
N ASP A 1031 -32.81 11.75 -15.23
CA ASP A 1031 -33.21 11.02 -16.43
C ASP A 1031 -34.14 11.81 -17.37
N GLY A 1032 -34.63 12.97 -16.92
CA GLY A 1032 -35.56 13.82 -17.67
C GLY A 1032 -36.98 13.25 -17.78
N SER A 1033 -37.38 12.37 -16.85
CA SER A 1033 -38.71 11.76 -16.83
C SER A 1033 -39.73 12.57 -16.00
N ALA A 1034 -41.02 12.36 -16.28
CA ALA A 1034 -42.10 13.00 -15.55
C ALA A 1034 -42.28 12.41 -14.15
N MET A 1035 -42.73 13.22 -13.20
CA MET A 1035 -43.01 12.79 -11.82
C MET A 1035 -44.08 11.68 -11.79
N PRO A 1036 -43.80 10.51 -11.17
CA PRO A 1036 -44.73 9.38 -11.15
C PRO A 1036 -45.87 9.54 -10.14
N GLU A 1037 -45.74 10.46 -9.17
CA GLU A 1037 -46.67 10.65 -8.07
C GLU A 1037 -46.76 12.15 -7.71
N THR A 1038 -47.89 12.57 -7.15
CA THR A 1038 -48.10 13.93 -6.64
C THR A 1038 -47.58 14.05 -5.20
N VAL A 1039 -46.75 15.05 -4.91
CA VAL A 1039 -46.13 15.23 -3.59
C VAL A 1039 -46.64 16.52 -2.92
N ARG A 1040 -47.19 16.41 -1.72
CA ARG A 1040 -47.74 17.54 -0.93
C ARG A 1040 -47.22 17.56 0.50
N THR A 1041 -47.11 18.75 1.09
CA THR A 1041 -46.74 18.90 2.50
C THR A 1041 -47.92 18.61 3.43
N THR A 1042 -47.67 17.93 4.54
CA THR A 1042 -48.67 17.71 5.61
C THR A 1042 -48.55 18.76 6.72
N GLU A 1043 -47.35 19.27 6.95
CA GLU A 1043 -47.04 20.32 7.93
C GLU A 1043 -46.02 21.33 7.37
N THR A 1044 -45.62 22.31 8.18
CA THR A 1044 -44.57 23.27 7.77
C THR A 1044 -43.27 22.52 7.50
N THR A 1045 -42.84 22.55 6.24
CA THR A 1045 -41.77 21.69 5.72
C THR A 1045 -40.59 22.53 5.26
N VAL A 1046 -39.37 22.11 5.57
CA VAL A 1046 -38.13 22.75 5.14
C VAL A 1046 -37.41 21.85 4.15
N CYS A 1047 -37.19 22.38 2.95
CA CYS A 1047 -36.44 21.70 1.90
C CYS A 1047 -35.18 22.50 1.54
N LEU A 1048 -34.12 21.80 1.13
CA LEU A 1048 -33.04 22.38 0.34
C LEU A 1048 -33.32 22.07 -1.13
N ALA A 1049 -33.38 23.08 -1.98
CA ALA A 1049 -33.62 22.92 -3.41
C ALA A 1049 -32.32 23.16 -4.21
N LEU A 1050 -32.09 22.29 -5.19
CA LEU A 1050 -31.01 22.42 -6.17
C LEU A 1050 -31.57 22.32 -7.58
N ASN A 1051 -31.12 23.21 -8.46
CA ASN A 1051 -31.46 23.12 -9.88
C ASN A 1051 -30.70 21.96 -10.56
N PRO A 1052 -31.20 21.41 -11.69
CA PRO A 1052 -30.56 20.33 -12.43
C PRO A 1052 -29.10 20.62 -12.79
N ASP A 1053 -28.79 21.86 -13.19
CA ASP A 1053 -27.44 22.27 -13.57
C ASP A 1053 -26.50 22.38 -12.36
N GLU A 1054 -27.02 22.84 -11.21
CA GLU A 1054 -26.28 22.87 -9.94
C GLU A 1054 -25.98 21.45 -9.47
N LEU A 1055 -26.97 20.56 -9.54
CA LEU A 1055 -26.81 19.16 -9.17
C LEU A 1055 -25.80 18.44 -10.07
N ARG A 1056 -25.90 18.59 -11.39
CA ARG A 1056 -24.93 18.02 -12.35
C ARG A 1056 -23.53 18.58 -12.08
N SER A 1057 -23.43 19.87 -11.78
CA SER A 1057 -22.15 20.49 -11.42
C SER A 1057 -21.59 19.90 -10.13
N LEU A 1058 -22.39 19.76 -9.07
CA LEU A 1058 -21.98 19.14 -7.82
C LEU A 1058 -21.51 17.69 -7.99
N ILE A 1059 -22.25 16.87 -8.72
CA ILE A 1059 -21.87 15.48 -9.02
C ILE A 1059 -20.57 15.44 -9.83
N SER A 1060 -20.40 16.33 -10.81
CA SER A 1060 -19.17 16.38 -11.63
C SER A 1060 -17.93 16.84 -10.86
N LEU A 1061 -18.10 17.63 -9.79
CA LEU A 1061 -17.02 18.22 -9.01
C LEU A 1061 -16.64 17.39 -7.78
N ASN A 1062 -17.52 16.50 -7.33
CA ASN A 1062 -17.35 15.77 -6.09
C ASN A 1062 -17.45 14.27 -6.31
N ILE A 1063 -16.28 13.63 -6.40
CA ILE A 1063 -16.15 12.18 -6.50
C ILE A 1063 -16.82 11.46 -5.33
N ALA A 1064 -16.81 12.02 -4.11
CA ALA A 1064 -17.46 11.39 -2.96
C ALA A 1064 -19.00 11.42 -3.08
N LEU A 1065 -19.57 12.42 -3.77
CA LEU A 1065 -20.99 12.44 -4.14
C LEU A 1065 -21.31 11.37 -5.18
N VAL A 1066 -20.41 11.18 -6.16
CA VAL A 1066 -20.52 10.10 -7.15
C VAL A 1066 -20.50 8.73 -6.46
N GLU A 1067 -19.58 8.53 -5.52
CA GLU A 1067 -19.53 7.31 -4.70
C GLU A 1067 -20.81 7.11 -3.88
N GLY A 1068 -21.30 8.17 -3.22
CA GLY A 1068 -22.55 8.11 -2.43
C GLY A 1068 -23.77 7.80 -3.28
N LEU A 1069 -23.83 8.34 -4.50
CA LEU A 1069 -24.85 8.01 -5.49
C LEU A 1069 -24.79 6.52 -5.87
N PHE A 1070 -23.61 6.02 -6.22
CA PHE A 1070 -23.45 4.61 -6.56
C PHE A 1070 -23.71 3.68 -5.37
N HIS A 1071 -23.37 4.10 -4.15
CA HIS A 1071 -23.67 3.35 -2.93
C HIS A 1071 -25.18 3.30 -2.64
N MET A 1072 -25.89 4.42 -2.81
CA MET A 1072 -27.36 4.47 -2.75
C MET A 1072 -27.99 3.56 -3.80
N LEU A 1073 -27.44 3.51 -5.01
CA LEU A 1073 -27.95 2.65 -6.07
C LEU A 1073 -27.68 1.18 -5.79
N ALA A 1074 -26.50 0.86 -5.24
CA ALA A 1074 -26.06 -0.50 -4.92
C ALA A 1074 -26.82 -1.09 -3.71
N SER A 1075 -27.22 -0.29 -2.74
CA SER A 1075 -27.93 -0.73 -1.51
C SER A 1075 -29.40 -1.11 -1.73
N ARG A 1076 -29.94 -0.90 -2.93
CA ARG A 1076 -31.32 -1.33 -3.27
C ARG A 1076 -31.37 -2.85 -3.51
N PRO A 1077 -32.36 -3.58 -2.96
CA PRO A 1077 -32.52 -5.02 -3.24
C PRO A 1077 -32.76 -5.23 -4.74
N ARG A 1078 -31.88 -5.99 -5.39
CA ARG A 1078 -31.85 -6.20 -6.85
C ARG A 1078 -31.82 -7.71 -7.19
N ALA A 1079 -32.37 -8.08 -8.34
CA ALA A 1079 -32.39 -9.45 -8.87
C ALA A 1079 -30.98 -10.04 -9.09
N ALA A 1080 -30.85 -11.38 -9.05
CA ALA A 1080 -29.59 -12.13 -9.06
C ALA A 1080 -28.63 -11.81 -10.23
N ASP A 1081 -29.14 -11.36 -11.38
CA ASP A 1081 -28.38 -11.16 -12.62
C ASP A 1081 -27.66 -9.79 -12.76
N ARG A 1082 -27.88 -8.81 -11.86
CA ARG A 1082 -27.46 -7.41 -12.10
C ARG A 1082 -25.97 -7.06 -11.88
N GLY A 1083 -25.14 -8.00 -11.42
CA GLY A 1083 -23.68 -7.79 -11.27
C GLY A 1083 -22.90 -7.89 -12.60
N VAL A 1084 -23.60 -8.23 -13.69
CA VAL A 1084 -23.06 -8.33 -15.04
C VAL A 1084 -23.86 -7.41 -15.96
N ILE A 1085 -23.19 -6.46 -16.61
CA ILE A 1085 -23.82 -5.70 -17.69
C ILE A 1085 -23.67 -6.52 -18.96
N LYS A 1086 -24.79 -7.07 -19.43
CA LYS A 1086 -24.86 -7.94 -20.60
C LYS A 1086 -24.74 -7.16 -21.91
N ARG A 1087 -24.03 -7.74 -22.88
CA ARG A 1087 -24.06 -7.23 -24.26
C ARG A 1087 -25.47 -7.33 -24.89
N PRO A 1088 -25.90 -6.38 -25.73
CA PRO A 1088 -27.10 -6.50 -26.54
C PRO A 1088 -26.92 -7.58 -27.63
N ALA A 1089 -28.01 -8.28 -27.94
CA ALA A 1089 -28.02 -9.50 -28.77
C ALA A 1089 -27.50 -9.33 -30.22
N THR A 1090 -27.25 -8.10 -30.68
CA THR A 1090 -26.88 -7.76 -32.08
C THR A 1090 -25.39 -7.50 -32.31
N SER A 1091 -24.52 -7.75 -31.33
CA SER A 1091 -23.07 -7.47 -31.43
C SER A 1091 -22.24 -8.72 -31.72
N GLU A 1092 -21.72 -8.85 -32.94
CA GLU A 1092 -20.77 -9.91 -33.30
C GLU A 1092 -19.45 -9.77 -32.52
N GLY A 1093 -18.93 -10.89 -32.00
CA GLY A 1093 -17.70 -10.90 -31.21
C GLY A 1093 -16.47 -10.65 -32.08
N ALA A 1094 -15.65 -9.67 -31.70
CA ALA A 1094 -14.41 -9.37 -32.41
C ALA A 1094 -13.42 -10.55 -32.34
N ARG A 1095 -12.75 -10.86 -33.47
CA ARG A 1095 -11.68 -11.87 -33.52
C ARG A 1095 -10.44 -11.35 -32.77
N LEU A 1096 -10.00 -12.10 -31.76
CA LEU A 1096 -8.81 -11.73 -30.98
C LEU A 1096 -7.51 -12.19 -31.68
N PRO A 1097 -6.51 -11.32 -31.82
CA PRO A 1097 -5.18 -11.71 -32.29
C PRO A 1097 -4.45 -12.58 -31.25
N ALA A 1098 -3.58 -13.48 -31.73
CA ALA A 1098 -2.89 -14.48 -30.90
C ALA A 1098 -1.77 -13.89 -29.98
N GLY A 1099 -1.43 -12.61 -30.12
CA GLY A 1099 -0.42 -11.89 -29.31
C GLY A 1099 -1.01 -10.93 -28.28
N GLY A 1100 -0.15 -10.27 -27.47
CA GLY A 1100 -0.52 -9.19 -26.54
C GLY A 1100 -1.33 -8.08 -27.23
N LEU A 1101 -2.33 -7.50 -26.56
CA LEU A 1101 -3.14 -6.43 -27.16
C LEU A 1101 -2.35 -5.12 -27.23
N THR A 1102 -2.19 -4.57 -28.43
CA THR A 1102 -1.68 -3.21 -28.62
C THR A 1102 -2.67 -2.18 -28.04
N PRO A 1103 -2.23 -0.95 -27.70
CA PRO A 1103 -3.14 0.09 -27.19
C PRO A 1103 -4.32 0.37 -28.13
N ILE A 1104 -4.07 0.35 -29.45
CA ILE A 1104 -5.12 0.54 -30.46
C ILE A 1104 -6.11 -0.62 -30.43
N GLN A 1105 -5.62 -1.86 -30.30
CA GLN A 1105 -6.51 -3.02 -30.15
C GLN A 1105 -7.35 -2.94 -28.87
N LYS A 1106 -6.79 -2.45 -27.74
CA LYS A 1106 -7.57 -2.20 -26.52
C LYS A 1106 -8.67 -1.17 -26.73
N VAL A 1107 -8.38 -0.06 -27.43
CA VAL A 1107 -9.38 0.97 -27.80
C VAL A 1107 -10.50 0.35 -28.63
N LEU A 1108 -10.16 -0.38 -29.69
CA LEU A 1108 -11.14 -1.03 -30.55
C LEU A 1108 -11.99 -2.03 -29.75
N MET A 1109 -11.39 -2.86 -28.89
CA MET A 1109 -12.13 -3.82 -28.07
C MET A 1109 -13.06 -3.13 -27.06
N LEU A 1110 -12.62 -2.05 -26.40
CA LEU A 1110 -13.45 -1.31 -25.46
C LEU A 1110 -14.61 -0.59 -26.14
N GLN A 1111 -14.46 -0.11 -27.38
CA GLN A 1111 -15.57 0.48 -28.16
C GLN A 1111 -16.71 -0.52 -28.44
N HIS A 1112 -16.41 -1.82 -28.51
CA HIS A 1112 -17.45 -2.84 -28.69
C HIS A 1112 -18.24 -3.13 -27.41
N VAL A 1113 -17.80 -2.60 -26.26
CA VAL A 1113 -18.54 -2.69 -25.00
C VAL A 1113 -19.63 -1.61 -25.01
N PRO A 1114 -20.91 -1.95 -24.89
CA PRO A 1114 -22.03 -1.01 -25.02
C PRO A 1114 -21.95 0.20 -24.09
N THR A 1115 -21.49 -0.01 -22.86
CA THR A 1115 -21.31 1.06 -21.86
C THR A 1115 -20.25 2.08 -22.28
N PHE A 1116 -19.30 1.69 -23.12
CA PHE A 1116 -18.19 2.52 -23.59
C PHE A 1116 -18.35 2.98 -25.04
N ALA A 1117 -19.33 2.46 -25.79
CA ALA A 1117 -19.52 2.76 -27.20
C ALA A 1117 -19.78 4.26 -27.50
N GLY A 1118 -20.39 4.98 -26.56
CA GLY A 1118 -20.66 6.41 -26.67
C GLY A 1118 -19.49 7.32 -26.26
N ILE A 1119 -18.34 6.75 -25.85
CA ILE A 1119 -17.17 7.51 -25.43
C ILE A 1119 -16.38 7.97 -26.66
N SER A 1120 -15.95 9.23 -26.68
CA SER A 1120 -15.16 9.78 -27.79
C SER A 1120 -13.84 9.04 -28.00
N ALA A 1121 -13.31 9.02 -29.22
CA ALA A 1121 -12.05 8.34 -29.53
C ALA A 1121 -10.86 8.87 -28.68
N GLU A 1122 -10.87 10.15 -28.34
CA GLU A 1122 -9.86 10.75 -27.46
C GLU A 1122 -9.95 10.18 -26.04
N GLU A 1123 -11.14 10.20 -25.42
CA GLU A 1123 -11.35 9.70 -24.06
C GLU A 1123 -11.15 8.18 -23.98
N MET A 1124 -11.49 7.46 -25.05
CA MET A 1124 -11.28 6.01 -25.17
C MET A 1124 -9.80 5.64 -25.12
N ARG A 1125 -8.92 6.44 -25.75
CA ARG A 1125 -7.46 6.20 -25.66
C ARG A 1125 -6.97 6.30 -24.23
N HIS A 1126 -7.50 7.23 -23.44
CA HIS A 1126 -7.15 7.38 -22.04
C HIS A 1126 -7.68 6.23 -21.17
N LEU A 1127 -8.92 5.78 -21.42
CA LEU A 1127 -9.49 4.61 -20.76
C LEU A 1127 -8.71 3.33 -21.09
N ALA A 1128 -8.30 3.15 -22.35
CA ALA A 1128 -7.50 2.02 -22.80
C ALA A 1128 -6.07 2.02 -22.21
N ALA A 1129 -5.52 3.19 -21.89
CA ALA A 1129 -4.18 3.32 -21.30
C ALA A 1129 -4.11 2.78 -19.86
N ILE A 1130 -5.20 2.91 -19.09
CA ILE A 1130 -5.29 2.37 -17.71
C ILE A 1130 -5.81 0.91 -17.67
N ALA A 1131 -6.30 0.38 -18.78
CA ALA A 1131 -6.81 -0.98 -18.85
C ALA A 1131 -5.68 -2.02 -18.89
N GLN A 1132 -5.59 -2.85 -17.86
CA GLN A 1132 -4.61 -3.92 -17.74
C GLN A 1132 -5.13 -5.22 -18.34
N GLU A 1133 -4.31 -5.89 -19.15
CA GLU A 1133 -4.70 -7.17 -19.73
C GLU A 1133 -4.49 -8.32 -18.72
N LYS A 1134 -5.47 -9.21 -18.60
CA LYS A 1134 -5.41 -10.42 -17.75
C LYS A 1134 -5.78 -11.67 -18.56
N PRO A 1135 -4.94 -12.71 -18.57
CA PRO A 1135 -5.33 -14.01 -19.11
C PRO A 1135 -6.39 -14.67 -18.21
N LEU A 1136 -7.34 -15.38 -18.83
CA LEU A 1136 -8.31 -16.22 -18.14
C LEU A 1136 -7.92 -17.68 -18.36
N ASP A 1137 -7.39 -18.32 -17.33
CA ASP A 1137 -7.02 -19.74 -17.35
C ASP A 1137 -8.20 -20.59 -16.86
N GLU A 1138 -8.58 -21.62 -17.61
CA GLU A 1138 -9.73 -22.47 -17.27
C GLU A 1138 -9.58 -23.12 -15.89
N GLY A 1139 -10.63 -23.03 -15.05
CA GLY A 1139 -10.62 -23.50 -13.66
C GLY A 1139 -9.97 -22.56 -12.65
N ALA A 1140 -9.31 -21.48 -13.09
CA ALA A 1140 -8.73 -20.50 -12.17
C ALA A 1140 -9.81 -19.62 -11.51
N THR A 1141 -9.53 -19.19 -10.27
CA THR A 1141 -10.34 -18.16 -9.61
C THR A 1141 -9.86 -16.80 -10.10
N LEU A 1142 -10.74 -16.05 -10.77
CA LEU A 1142 -10.44 -14.73 -11.34
C LEU A 1142 -10.41 -13.65 -10.26
N PHE A 1143 -11.37 -13.70 -9.33
CA PHE A 1143 -11.43 -12.86 -8.14
C PHE A 1143 -12.28 -13.53 -7.05
N THR A 1144 -12.00 -13.18 -5.80
CA THR A 1144 -12.73 -13.60 -4.61
C THR A 1144 -13.68 -12.51 -4.11
N GLU A 1145 -14.60 -12.87 -3.21
CA GLU A 1145 -15.56 -11.92 -2.61
C GLU A 1145 -14.87 -10.77 -1.86
N SER A 1146 -13.64 -10.98 -1.37
CA SER A 1146 -12.84 -10.02 -0.60
C SER A 1146 -11.80 -9.25 -1.41
N ASP A 1147 -11.71 -9.48 -2.72
CA ASP A 1147 -10.73 -8.79 -3.56
C ASP A 1147 -11.11 -7.31 -3.75
N ALA A 1148 -10.09 -6.48 -4.00
CA ALA A 1148 -10.27 -5.05 -4.25
C ALA A 1148 -11.22 -4.79 -5.43
N PRO A 1149 -12.07 -3.75 -5.35
CA PRO A 1149 -13.00 -3.39 -6.42
C PRO A 1149 -12.26 -3.07 -7.73
N ALA A 1150 -12.61 -3.79 -8.79
CA ALA A 1150 -12.07 -3.56 -10.13
C ALA A 1150 -13.13 -3.89 -11.20
N LEU A 1151 -13.12 -3.13 -12.29
CA LEU A 1151 -13.99 -3.34 -13.43
C LEU A 1151 -13.35 -4.35 -14.37
N TRP A 1152 -14.08 -5.41 -14.69
CA TRP A 1152 -13.63 -6.45 -15.61
C TRP A 1152 -14.43 -6.42 -16.90
N ALA A 1153 -13.75 -6.21 -18.03
CA ALA A 1153 -14.33 -6.36 -19.35
C ALA A 1153 -13.89 -7.70 -19.95
N ILE A 1154 -14.82 -8.63 -20.14
CA ILE A 1154 -14.51 -9.96 -20.68
C ILE A 1154 -14.37 -9.84 -22.20
N LEU A 1155 -13.17 -10.12 -22.74
CA LEU A 1155 -12.91 -10.03 -24.18
C LEU A 1155 -13.16 -11.37 -24.88
N SER A 1156 -12.80 -12.47 -24.21
CA SER A 1156 -13.11 -13.85 -24.64
C SER A 1156 -13.16 -14.79 -23.46
N GLY A 1157 -13.73 -15.98 -23.66
CA GLY A 1157 -13.92 -16.97 -22.61
C GLY A 1157 -15.27 -16.81 -21.91
N ARG A 1158 -15.43 -17.53 -20.80
CA ARG A 1158 -16.64 -17.51 -19.97
C ARG A 1158 -16.24 -17.55 -18.51
N VAL A 1159 -16.85 -16.69 -17.70
CA VAL A 1159 -16.62 -16.61 -16.25
C VAL A 1159 -17.95 -16.89 -15.54
N THR A 1160 -17.95 -17.82 -14.59
CA THR A 1160 -19.08 -18.09 -13.70
C THR A 1160 -18.92 -17.32 -12.40
N LEU A 1161 -19.99 -16.67 -11.96
CA LEU A 1161 -20.03 -15.82 -10.78
C LEU A 1161 -20.95 -16.46 -9.74
N ALA A 1162 -20.37 -16.98 -8.66
CA ALA A 1162 -21.11 -17.58 -7.56
C ALA A 1162 -21.28 -16.58 -6.40
N SER A 1163 -22.48 -16.55 -5.82
CA SER A 1163 -22.81 -15.75 -4.63
C SER A 1163 -23.85 -16.47 -3.75
N ALA A 1164 -24.03 -16.02 -2.51
CA ALA A 1164 -25.10 -16.51 -1.63
C ALA A 1164 -26.53 -16.26 -2.18
N ALA A 1165 -26.69 -15.33 -3.13
CA ALA A 1165 -27.97 -14.95 -3.74
C ALA A 1165 -28.26 -15.65 -5.09
N GLY A 1166 -27.33 -16.48 -5.61
CA GLY A 1166 -27.47 -17.20 -6.88
C GLY A 1166 -26.19 -17.21 -7.73
N GLU A 1167 -26.25 -17.96 -8.85
CA GLU A 1167 -25.19 -18.05 -9.86
C GLU A 1167 -25.52 -17.20 -11.09
N ALA A 1168 -24.53 -16.50 -11.64
CA ALA A 1168 -24.60 -15.79 -12.92
C ALA A 1168 -23.40 -16.16 -13.81
N SER A 1169 -23.45 -15.85 -15.10
CA SER A 1169 -22.31 -16.05 -16.01
C SER A 1169 -22.02 -14.77 -16.80
N ALA A 1170 -20.76 -14.54 -17.15
CA ALA A 1170 -20.29 -13.46 -18.00
C ALA A 1170 -19.51 -14.04 -19.19
N GLU A 1171 -19.78 -13.53 -20.39
CA GLU A 1171 -19.16 -13.95 -21.65
C GLU A 1171 -18.44 -12.79 -22.34
N ALA A 1172 -17.80 -13.06 -23.47
CA ALA A 1172 -17.18 -12.05 -24.33
C ALA A 1172 -18.15 -10.88 -24.62
N GLY A 1173 -17.75 -9.66 -24.28
CA GLY A 1173 -18.52 -8.42 -24.41
C GLY A 1173 -19.26 -7.99 -23.14
N ASP A 1174 -19.31 -8.83 -22.11
CA ASP A 1174 -19.94 -8.49 -20.83
C ASP A 1174 -18.97 -7.74 -19.90
N LEU A 1175 -19.52 -6.83 -19.08
CA LEU A 1175 -18.80 -6.19 -17.98
C LEU A 1175 -19.19 -6.78 -16.63
N VAL A 1176 -18.22 -6.95 -15.74
CA VAL A 1176 -18.43 -7.45 -14.38
C VAL A 1176 -17.91 -6.45 -13.35
N GLY A 1177 -18.68 -6.25 -12.29
CA GLY A 1177 -18.27 -5.46 -11.12
C GLY A 1177 -18.37 -3.95 -11.30
N VAL A 1178 -19.13 -3.44 -12.28
CA VAL A 1178 -19.19 -2.00 -12.59
C VAL A 1178 -19.75 -1.18 -11.43
N TYR A 1179 -20.91 -1.57 -10.89
CA TYR A 1179 -21.55 -0.83 -9.80
C TYR A 1179 -20.78 -0.96 -8.50
N GLU A 1180 -20.27 -2.15 -8.20
CA GLU A 1180 -19.47 -2.44 -7.01
C GLU A 1180 -18.17 -1.65 -7.03
N THR A 1181 -17.51 -1.62 -8.19
CA THR A 1181 -16.27 -0.86 -8.40
C THR A 1181 -16.49 0.64 -8.30
N LEU A 1182 -17.64 1.15 -8.70
CA LEU A 1182 -17.99 2.57 -8.57
C LEU A 1182 -18.47 2.91 -7.15
N ALA A 1183 -19.18 2.02 -6.47
CA ALA A 1183 -19.65 2.18 -5.09
C ALA A 1183 -18.55 1.96 -4.03
N GLY A 1184 -17.43 1.34 -4.39
CA GLY A 1184 -16.30 1.09 -3.48
C GLY A 1184 -16.50 -0.13 -2.60
N SER A 1185 -17.50 -0.94 -2.92
CA SER A 1185 -17.75 -2.22 -2.29
C SER A 1185 -16.97 -3.31 -3.02
N GLY A 1186 -16.49 -4.32 -2.29
CA GLY A 1186 -15.98 -5.55 -2.91
C GLY A 1186 -17.02 -6.16 -3.86
N ILE A 1187 -16.56 -6.89 -4.88
CA ILE A 1187 -17.44 -7.46 -5.92
C ILE A 1187 -18.49 -8.41 -5.31
N GLY A 1188 -18.24 -8.95 -4.10
CA GLY A 1188 -19.22 -9.72 -3.33
C GLY A 1188 -19.61 -11.04 -3.98
N ARG A 1189 -18.84 -11.47 -5.00
CA ARG A 1189 -19.02 -12.72 -5.75
C ARG A 1189 -17.65 -13.37 -5.97
N ARG A 1190 -17.63 -14.70 -6.02
CA ARG A 1190 -16.45 -15.45 -6.48
C ARG A 1190 -16.56 -15.68 -7.99
N GLY A 1191 -15.59 -15.17 -8.74
CA GLY A 1191 -15.49 -15.39 -10.18
C GLY A 1191 -14.58 -16.58 -10.49
N THR A 1192 -15.09 -17.60 -11.16
CA THR A 1192 -14.31 -18.75 -11.64
C THR A 1192 -14.34 -18.80 -13.17
N VAL A 1193 -13.19 -19.05 -13.79
CA VAL A 1193 -13.09 -19.12 -15.25
C VAL A 1193 -13.62 -20.48 -15.71
N ALA A 1194 -14.76 -20.47 -16.40
CA ALA A 1194 -15.38 -21.67 -16.97
C ALA A 1194 -14.84 -22.03 -18.36
N ARG A 1195 -14.30 -21.06 -19.10
CA ARG A 1195 -13.63 -21.27 -20.39
C ARG A 1195 -12.48 -20.29 -20.54
N ALA A 1196 -11.31 -20.80 -20.94
CA ALA A 1196 -10.13 -19.98 -21.14
C ALA A 1196 -10.36 -18.82 -22.12
N GLY A 1197 -9.67 -17.70 -21.89
CA GLY A 1197 -9.90 -16.46 -22.63
C GLY A 1197 -9.05 -15.29 -22.13
N ARG A 1198 -9.54 -14.06 -22.33
CA ARG A 1198 -8.85 -12.82 -21.94
C ARG A 1198 -9.85 -11.80 -21.40
N ALA A 1199 -9.41 -10.99 -20.45
CA ALA A 1199 -10.17 -9.87 -19.92
C ALA A 1199 -9.29 -8.61 -19.79
N LEU A 1200 -9.91 -7.44 -19.79
CA LEU A 1200 -9.29 -6.20 -19.35
C LEU A 1200 -9.77 -5.89 -17.93
N ARG A 1201 -8.83 -5.56 -17.05
CA ARG A 1201 -9.07 -5.12 -15.68
C ARG A 1201 -8.74 -3.63 -15.58
N ILE A 1202 -9.67 -2.84 -15.08
CA ILE A 1202 -9.46 -1.42 -14.78
C ILE A 1202 -9.59 -1.26 -13.26
N GLU A 1203 -8.53 -0.76 -12.61
CA GLU A 1203 -8.54 -0.51 -11.17
C GLU A 1203 -9.43 0.68 -10.82
N ARG A 1204 -10.10 0.64 -9.66
CA ARG A 1204 -10.95 1.72 -9.17
C ARG A 1204 -10.20 3.06 -9.13
N ASP A 1205 -9.05 3.11 -8.47
CA ASP A 1205 -8.33 4.37 -8.22
C ASP A 1205 -7.92 5.03 -9.55
N GLU A 1206 -7.43 4.24 -10.51
CA GLU A 1206 -7.06 4.73 -11.84
C GLU A 1206 -8.27 5.24 -12.63
N LEU A 1207 -9.42 4.56 -12.52
CA LEU A 1207 -10.67 4.99 -13.15
C LEU A 1207 -11.18 6.31 -12.56
N PHE A 1208 -11.16 6.46 -11.23
CA PHE A 1208 -11.60 7.69 -10.56
C PHE A 1208 -10.63 8.86 -10.77
N ASP A 1209 -9.33 8.61 -10.80
CA ASP A 1209 -8.33 9.61 -11.18
C ASP A 1209 -8.55 10.10 -12.61
N LEU A 1210 -8.87 9.19 -13.54
CA LEU A 1210 -9.16 9.53 -14.92
C LEU A 1210 -10.45 10.36 -15.03
N MET A 1211 -11.54 9.93 -14.40
CA MET A 1211 -12.81 10.66 -14.38
C MET A 1211 -12.67 12.05 -13.75
N GLY A 1212 -11.88 12.19 -12.69
CA GLY A 1212 -11.60 13.48 -12.06
C GLY A 1212 -10.80 14.44 -12.95
N GLN A 1213 -9.99 13.90 -13.87
CA GLN A 1213 -9.25 14.68 -14.86
C GLN A 1213 -10.08 15.01 -16.10
N ARG A 1214 -11.06 14.15 -16.43
CA ARG A 1214 -11.86 14.18 -17.65
C ARG A 1214 -13.36 14.16 -17.34
N PRO A 1215 -13.98 15.32 -17.03
CA PRO A 1215 -15.41 15.40 -16.71
C PRO A 1215 -16.32 14.87 -17.82
N ALA A 1216 -15.92 15.01 -19.09
CA ALA A 1216 -16.67 14.48 -20.23
C ALA A 1216 -16.78 12.95 -20.21
N LEU A 1217 -15.70 12.25 -19.80
CA LEU A 1217 -15.73 10.79 -19.62
C LEU A 1217 -16.71 10.38 -18.51
N LEU A 1218 -16.70 11.11 -17.39
CA LEU A 1218 -17.62 10.89 -16.28
C LEU A 1218 -19.08 11.05 -16.75
N GLU A 1219 -19.40 12.15 -17.46
CA GLU A 1219 -20.73 12.41 -18.02
C GLU A 1219 -21.18 11.32 -19.01
N GLN A 1220 -20.28 10.87 -19.89
CA GLN A 1220 -20.56 9.82 -20.86
C GLN A 1220 -20.81 8.45 -20.20
N LEU A 1221 -20.02 8.11 -19.17
CA LEU A 1221 -20.23 6.89 -18.37
C LEU A 1221 -21.55 6.96 -17.59
N PHE A 1222 -21.89 8.11 -17.01
CA PHE A 1222 -23.18 8.32 -16.37
C PHE A 1222 -24.33 8.17 -17.35
N SER A 1223 -24.27 8.82 -18.52
CA SER A 1223 -25.30 8.64 -19.55
C SER A 1223 -25.45 7.17 -19.95
N ALA A 1224 -24.33 6.45 -20.11
CA ALA A 1224 -24.36 5.04 -20.50
C ALA A 1224 -24.93 4.10 -19.42
N LEU A 1225 -24.69 4.38 -18.13
CA LEU A 1225 -25.13 3.53 -17.02
C LEU A 1225 -26.59 3.76 -16.60
N PHE A 1226 -27.10 4.98 -16.81
CA PHE A 1226 -28.43 5.39 -16.35
C PHE A 1226 -29.51 5.37 -17.45
N ARG A 1227 -29.14 5.14 -18.72
CA ARG A 1227 -30.12 4.92 -19.81
C ARG A 1227 -31.00 3.71 -19.52
N THR A 1228 -32.32 3.88 -19.62
CA THR A 1228 -33.25 2.75 -19.57
C THR A 1228 -33.26 1.99 -20.90
N PRO A 1229 -33.47 0.66 -20.91
CA PRO A 1229 -33.62 -0.12 -22.14
C PRO A 1229 -34.75 0.38 -23.07
N ALA A 1230 -35.75 1.08 -22.51
CA ALA A 1230 -36.88 1.64 -23.24
C ALA A 1230 -36.47 2.85 -24.11
N GLN A 1231 -35.64 3.77 -23.61
CA GLN A 1231 -35.15 4.93 -24.38
C GLN A 1231 -34.21 4.52 -25.52
N ALA A 1232 -33.40 3.49 -25.32
CA ALA A 1232 -32.54 2.93 -26.38
C ALA A 1232 -33.33 2.28 -27.53
N ALA A 1233 -34.58 1.89 -27.29
CA ALA A 1233 -35.48 1.35 -28.30
C ALA A 1233 -36.25 2.47 -29.04
N GLU A 1234 -36.60 3.56 -28.35
CA GLU A 1234 -37.30 4.71 -28.95
C GLU A 1234 -36.42 5.52 -29.90
N GLU A 1235 -35.19 5.88 -29.51
CA GLU A 1235 -34.28 6.64 -30.40
C GLU A 1235 -33.90 5.86 -31.66
N ARG A 1236 -33.77 4.52 -31.57
CA ARG A 1236 -33.55 3.66 -32.75
C ARG A 1236 -34.74 3.62 -33.70
N SER A 1237 -35.95 3.92 -33.23
CA SER A 1237 -37.12 4.01 -34.12
C SER A 1237 -37.24 5.37 -34.80
N VAL A 1238 -36.53 6.38 -34.30
CA VAL A 1238 -36.39 7.71 -34.92
C VAL A 1238 -35.25 7.73 -35.95
N GLU A 1239 -34.10 7.13 -35.66
CA GLU A 1239 -32.97 7.03 -36.61
C GLU A 1239 -33.22 6.09 -37.80
N VAL A 1240 -34.17 5.15 -37.71
CA VAL A 1240 -34.58 4.32 -38.86
C VAL A 1240 -35.63 5.04 -39.73
N LYS A 1241 -36.06 6.26 -39.34
CA LYS A 1241 -37.01 7.09 -40.08
C LYS A 1241 -36.46 8.44 -40.55
N SER A 1242 -35.17 8.72 -40.36
CA SER A 1242 -34.44 9.86 -40.97
C SER A 1242 -33.30 9.35 -41.82
#